data_AF-A0A7J4RHC5-F1
#
_entry.id   AF-A0A7J4RHC5-F1
#
_cell.length_a   1.000
_cell.length_b   1.000
_cell.length_c   1.000
_cell.angle_alpha   90.00
_cell.angle_beta   90.00
_cell.angle_gamma   90.00
#
_symmetry.space_group_name_H-M   'P 1'
#
loop_
_entity.id
_entity.type
_entity.pdbx_description
1 polymer ?
#
loop_
_entity_poly.entity_id
_entity_poly.type
_entity_poly.pdbx_seq_one_letter_code
_entity_poly.pdbx_strand_id
1 'polypeptide(L)'
;MRTRLNALSAVFLVSLLVCSVAVSQLYSPEQLEETLEDEPVLLESLARASPATILASGSGQANEDGEHILALPNGGWVVGMSQWTNSTLTYGTHTLSPSSPFNAGGLGEFYLAKMDEKGAWTGFISADHSMGGGGTSVLTDVAIGMAGEIFVSGYFYGEIAFGPPGPNTMISNLNAGYHYEGFVARADPMGNWMWATSFSTLVNGTGEFSEAGALAVDMMGDLFVTGEFSGETDFGGMSINATSRDVFVAKFDGNMGTLSWVINGGGIGTDQVFDMSITPSGGVKLATLTDGISQWGTTSYIANGNLDAVIVEIDPNGAVLGTAGIGTSNQITAVLKIHVDAGGNTYMAGTFDGTISSGGWTATSSYGGNDIFVAKSATNQANSWALVSGTSGTDEPQGLVVTSTGAVVFGGYLTATFTAGPKSISNSNHDGFVVGLSNTGSVNWIEKVGGSQYDYVWAMAINGSDYVGAAGSFSGSMTHKGVSITSSGGRDLFTWVFDPANLIDTDGDGVLDSAPDNCPTVPNSDQANTDGDSQGDACDSDDDNDGLTDSFPDNCPRNGEFNWTSSRDFNDPASSTDWDNDGCKDDSSEDTDDDNDGVLDVDDSCPRTSYSPPRPTWVSDSTTDNDGDGCRDSDEDTDDDGDGFEDAADDCPTVVGTSTLGTEGCIDSDGDMWSDTTDDCPTEFGNSTEGGLNACPDMDGDGWADS
;
A
#
# COMPACT_ATOMS: atom_id res chain seq x y z
N MET A 1 40.85 53.01 -22.58
CA MET A 1 39.42 52.77 -22.94
C MET A 1 38.76 51.86 -21.90
N ARG A 2 38.74 52.36 -20.66
CA ARG A 2 37.75 52.03 -19.63
C ARG A 2 36.86 53.28 -19.55
N THR A 3 35.61 53.12 -19.10
CA THR A 3 34.50 54.09 -19.15
C THR A 3 33.80 54.17 -20.51
N ARG A 4 32.77 53.35 -20.72
CA ARG A 4 31.48 53.62 -21.43
C ARG A 4 30.72 52.30 -21.75
N LEU A 5 30.52 51.43 -20.75
CA LEU A 5 29.62 50.26 -20.91
C LEU A 5 28.76 49.96 -19.66
N ASN A 6 28.71 50.85 -18.66
CA ASN A 6 27.93 50.67 -17.42
C ASN A 6 26.71 51.61 -17.32
N ALA A 7 26.10 52.00 -18.45
CA ALA A 7 24.96 52.94 -18.46
C ALA A 7 23.70 52.42 -19.18
N LEU A 8 23.66 51.13 -19.55
CA LEU A 8 22.51 50.53 -20.24
C LEU A 8 21.79 49.40 -19.47
N SER A 9 22.33 48.96 -18.33
CA SER A 9 21.66 47.96 -17.45
C SER A 9 20.86 48.54 -16.28
N ALA A 10 20.86 49.86 -16.07
CA ALA A 10 20.17 50.49 -14.94
C ALA A 10 18.79 51.11 -15.28
N VAL A 11 18.37 51.07 -16.55
CA VAL A 11 17.10 51.68 -17.02
C VAL A 11 16.01 50.63 -17.31
N PHE A 12 16.36 49.34 -17.35
CA PHE A 12 15.37 48.27 -17.58
C PHE A 12 14.80 47.67 -16.28
N LEU A 13 15.39 47.98 -15.12
CA LEU A 13 15.01 47.38 -13.82
C LEU A 13 14.12 48.28 -12.94
N VAL A 14 13.79 49.50 -13.39
CA VAL A 14 12.90 50.44 -12.66
C VAL A 14 11.48 50.48 -13.27
N SER A 15 11.28 49.94 -14.47
CA SER A 15 9.97 49.93 -15.15
C SER A 15 9.08 48.72 -14.82
N LEU A 16 9.58 47.75 -14.06
CA LEU A 16 8.87 46.52 -13.72
C LEU A 16 8.44 46.43 -12.23
N LEU A 17 8.75 47.45 -11.42
CA LEU A 17 8.45 47.47 -9.99
C LEU A 17 7.46 48.57 -9.56
N VAL A 18 6.74 49.19 -10.51
CA VAL A 18 5.78 50.30 -10.24
C VAL A 18 4.36 50.00 -10.78
N CYS A 19 4.05 48.74 -11.09
CA CYS A 19 2.70 48.34 -11.56
C CYS A 19 1.88 47.57 -10.52
N SER A 20 2.25 47.58 -9.24
CA SER A 20 1.58 46.78 -8.19
C SER A 20 1.14 47.57 -6.94
N VAL A 21 0.84 48.86 -7.04
CA VAL A 21 0.15 49.58 -5.95
C VAL A 21 -0.75 50.70 -6.50
N ALA A 22 -2.00 50.74 -6.04
CA ALA A 22 -3.14 51.58 -6.45
C ALA A 22 -3.84 51.03 -7.71
N VAL A 23 -5.07 50.50 -7.63
CA VAL A 23 -6.28 51.27 -7.38
C VAL A 23 -7.31 50.44 -6.58
N SER A 24 -7.77 51.01 -5.48
CA SER A 24 -8.97 50.60 -4.75
C SER A 24 -10.16 51.48 -5.15
N GLN A 25 -11.29 50.80 -5.41
CA GLN A 25 -12.69 51.25 -5.34
C GLN A 25 -13.25 52.20 -6.42
N LEU A 26 -14.31 51.72 -7.09
CA LEU A 26 -15.61 52.37 -7.28
C LEU A 26 -16.49 51.47 -8.16
N TYR A 27 -17.48 50.76 -7.61
CA TYR A 27 -18.71 50.41 -8.36
C TYR A 27 -19.90 50.16 -7.40
N SER A 28 -21.05 50.72 -7.80
CA SER A 28 -22.35 50.81 -7.12
C SER A 28 -23.16 49.50 -7.22
N PRO A 29 -24.08 49.19 -6.29
CA PRO A 29 -24.89 47.98 -6.35
C PRO A 29 -26.14 48.21 -7.21
N GLU A 30 -26.35 47.39 -8.24
CA GLU A 30 -27.66 47.20 -8.85
C GLU A 30 -27.85 45.70 -9.12
N GLN A 31 -29.08 45.26 -8.85
CA GLN A 31 -29.49 43.90 -8.55
C GLN A 31 -29.30 42.92 -9.72
N LEU A 32 -28.76 41.74 -9.42
CA LEU A 32 -29.10 40.48 -10.10
C LEU A 32 -29.14 39.37 -9.05
N GLU A 33 -30.36 38.87 -8.79
CA GLU A 33 -30.57 37.55 -8.19
C GLU A 33 -30.13 36.52 -9.23
N GLU A 34 -29.11 35.72 -8.90
CA GLU A 34 -28.82 34.47 -9.60
C GLU A 34 -28.39 33.43 -8.56
N THR A 35 -28.88 32.22 -8.79
CA THR A 35 -29.05 31.10 -7.87
C THR A 35 -27.75 30.54 -7.31
N LEU A 36 -27.76 30.17 -6.02
CA LEU A 36 -26.74 29.38 -5.36
C LEU A 36 -26.73 27.96 -5.93
N GLU A 37 -25.68 27.60 -6.66
CA GLU A 37 -25.20 26.22 -6.76
C GLU A 37 -23.82 26.17 -6.09
N ASP A 38 -23.62 25.15 -5.26
CA ASP A 38 -22.46 24.96 -4.40
C ASP A 38 -21.14 24.88 -5.19
N GLU A 39 -20.22 25.80 -4.91
CA GLU A 39 -18.81 25.67 -5.27
C GLU A 39 -18.12 24.86 -4.16
N PRO A 40 -17.49 23.70 -4.45
CA PRO A 40 -16.77 22.96 -3.44
C PRO A 40 -15.54 23.76 -3.00
N VAL A 41 -15.47 23.99 -1.68
CA VAL A 41 -14.28 24.49 -1.00
C VAL A 41 -13.13 23.53 -1.29
N LEU A 42 -12.18 23.97 -2.12
CA LEU A 42 -10.89 23.34 -2.31
C LEU A 42 -10.08 23.46 -1.00
N LEU A 43 -10.35 22.55 -0.06
CA LEU A 43 -9.34 22.10 0.88
C LEU A 43 -8.37 21.22 0.08
N GLU A 44 -7.22 21.78 -0.30
CA GLU A 44 -6.06 20.97 -0.69
C GLU A 44 -5.56 20.20 0.55
N SER A 45 -6.22 19.09 0.86
CA SER A 45 -5.50 17.96 1.44
C SER A 45 -4.70 17.33 0.31
N LEU A 46 -3.44 16.97 0.59
CA LEU A 46 -2.57 16.21 -0.31
C LEU A 46 -3.07 14.75 -0.43
N ALA A 47 -4.33 14.58 -0.83
CA ALA A 47 -4.82 13.29 -1.27
C ALA A 47 -4.07 12.93 -2.55
N ARG A 48 -3.21 11.92 -2.45
CA ARG A 48 -2.60 11.23 -3.57
C ARG A 48 -3.76 10.75 -4.44
N ALA A 49 -4.11 11.50 -5.47
CA ALA A 49 -5.10 11.06 -6.46
C ALA A 49 -4.48 9.84 -7.15
N SER A 50 -4.85 8.64 -6.70
CA SER A 50 -4.38 7.37 -7.24
C SER A 50 -4.57 7.38 -8.76
N PRO A 51 -3.51 7.37 -9.60
CA PRO A 51 -3.64 6.83 -10.93
C PRO A 51 -4.09 5.37 -10.74
N ALA A 52 -5.10 4.96 -11.50
CA ALA A 52 -5.53 3.58 -11.56
C ALA A 52 -4.30 2.67 -11.81
N THR A 53 -4.30 1.48 -11.21
CA THR A 53 -3.32 0.45 -11.55
C THR A 53 -3.29 0.26 -13.07
N ILE A 54 -2.10 0.20 -13.65
CA ILE A 54 -1.91 0.02 -15.09
C ILE A 54 -1.64 -1.44 -15.33
N LEU A 55 -2.41 -2.06 -16.23
CA LEU A 55 -2.07 -3.35 -16.82
C LEU A 55 -2.05 -3.19 -18.33
N ALA A 56 -0.85 -3.26 -18.90
CA ALA A 56 -0.61 -3.13 -20.34
C ALA A 56 0.10 -4.38 -20.88
N SER A 57 -0.17 -4.71 -22.14
CA SER A 57 0.55 -5.77 -22.85
C SER A 57 0.99 -5.31 -24.23
N GLY A 58 2.07 -5.92 -24.72
CA GLY A 58 2.51 -5.81 -26.10
C GLY A 58 2.68 -7.20 -26.68
N SER A 59 2.31 -7.38 -27.96
CA SER A 59 2.22 -8.72 -28.55
C SER A 59 3.04 -8.91 -29.80
N GLY A 60 3.50 -10.16 -29.99
CA GLY A 60 4.22 -10.62 -31.17
C GLY A 60 3.68 -11.93 -31.71
N GLN A 61 4.50 -12.71 -32.42
CA GLN A 61 4.19 -14.11 -32.75
C GLN A 61 5.14 -15.08 -32.04
N ALA A 62 6.24 -14.57 -31.49
CA ALA A 62 7.25 -15.34 -30.78
C ALA A 62 7.00 -15.23 -29.27
N ASN A 63 8.02 -15.51 -28.47
CA ASN A 63 7.98 -15.18 -27.05
C ASN A 63 8.60 -13.80 -26.87
N GLU A 64 7.90 -12.93 -26.16
CA GLU A 64 8.36 -11.62 -25.76
C GLU A 64 8.46 -11.55 -24.24
N ASP A 65 9.61 -11.14 -23.74
CA ASP A 65 9.92 -11.08 -22.32
C ASP A 65 10.23 -9.63 -21.91
N GLY A 66 9.54 -9.12 -20.88
CA GLY A 66 9.77 -7.79 -20.28
C GLY A 66 10.93 -7.81 -19.29
N GLU A 67 12.14 -8.08 -19.77
CA GLU A 67 13.36 -8.27 -18.98
C GLU A 67 13.96 -6.96 -18.45
N HIS A 68 13.53 -5.82 -18.99
CA HIS A 68 13.97 -4.50 -18.58
C HIS A 68 12.73 -3.62 -18.38
N ILE A 69 12.64 -2.91 -17.24
CA ILE A 69 11.64 -1.86 -17.03
C ILE A 69 12.23 -0.72 -16.23
N LEU A 70 12.08 0.51 -16.71
CA LEU A 70 12.55 1.71 -16.01
C LEU A 70 11.48 2.81 -16.06
N ALA A 71 11.38 3.56 -14.97
CA ALA A 71 10.50 4.72 -14.88
C ALA A 71 11.12 5.95 -15.56
N LEU A 72 10.32 6.67 -16.34
CA LEU A 72 10.67 7.96 -16.91
C LEU A 72 10.25 9.09 -15.95
N PRO A 73 10.99 10.21 -15.88
CA PRO A 73 10.65 11.34 -15.02
C PRO A 73 9.29 11.99 -15.30
N ASN A 74 8.70 11.74 -16.48
CA ASN A 74 7.38 12.23 -16.87
C ASN A 74 6.22 11.30 -16.44
N GLY A 75 6.49 10.31 -15.59
CA GLY A 75 5.50 9.32 -15.13
C GLY A 75 5.31 8.12 -16.08
N GLY A 76 5.89 8.17 -17.29
CA GLY A 76 5.91 7.06 -18.24
C GLY A 76 6.92 5.97 -17.89
N TRP A 77 7.02 4.96 -18.75
CA TRP A 77 7.86 3.78 -18.56
C TRP A 77 8.55 3.37 -19.85
N VAL A 78 9.72 2.77 -19.73
CA VAL A 78 10.41 2.08 -20.83
C VAL A 78 10.51 0.62 -20.46
N VAL A 79 10.13 -0.27 -21.37
CA VAL A 79 10.14 -1.71 -21.14
C VAL A 79 10.77 -2.41 -22.35
N GLY A 80 11.61 -3.42 -22.16
CA GLY A 80 12.28 -4.07 -23.29
C GLY A 80 12.69 -5.50 -23.05
N MET A 81 13.18 -6.10 -24.13
CA MET A 81 13.68 -7.47 -24.19
C MET A 81 15.14 -7.45 -24.61
N SER A 82 15.95 -8.33 -24.01
CA SER A 82 17.39 -8.40 -24.27
C SER A 82 17.70 -8.78 -25.71
N GLN A 83 16.94 -9.73 -26.27
CA GLN A 83 17.09 -10.16 -27.65
C GLN A 83 15.75 -10.65 -28.22
N TRP A 84 15.28 -9.98 -29.26
CA TRP A 84 14.05 -10.35 -29.98
C TRP A 84 14.37 -10.93 -31.35
N THR A 85 13.60 -11.95 -31.75
CA THR A 85 13.80 -12.66 -33.02
C THR A 85 12.52 -12.74 -33.85
N ASN A 86 12.67 -12.53 -35.16
CA ASN A 86 11.87 -13.15 -36.23
C ASN A 86 10.33 -12.90 -36.27
N SER A 87 9.73 -12.00 -35.47
CA SER A 87 8.31 -11.65 -35.60
C SER A 87 8.01 -10.19 -35.33
N THR A 88 7.36 -9.47 -36.25
CA THR A 88 6.92 -8.08 -36.04
C THR A 88 6.15 -7.89 -34.72
N LEU A 89 6.63 -6.97 -33.89
CA LEU A 89 5.97 -6.57 -32.64
C LEU A 89 4.84 -5.58 -32.93
N THR A 90 3.75 -5.68 -32.17
CA THR A 90 2.60 -4.76 -32.25
C THR A 90 2.18 -4.32 -30.86
N TYR A 91 2.47 -3.06 -30.53
CA TYR A 91 2.21 -2.47 -29.21
C TYR A 91 1.26 -1.29 -29.42
N GLY A 92 -0.03 -1.48 -29.11
CA GLY A 92 -1.09 -0.53 -29.46
C GLY A 92 -1.18 -0.33 -30.98
N THR A 93 -0.97 0.90 -31.45
CA THR A 93 -0.94 1.24 -32.89
C THR A 93 0.46 1.21 -33.51
N HIS A 94 1.49 0.92 -32.70
CA HIS A 94 2.88 0.96 -33.13
C HIS A 94 3.36 -0.43 -33.49
N THR A 95 4.19 -0.53 -34.53
CA THR A 95 4.82 -1.78 -34.94
C THR A 95 6.32 -1.63 -35.11
N LEU A 96 7.06 -2.71 -34.86
CA LEU A 96 8.50 -2.81 -35.09
C LEU A 96 8.79 -4.15 -35.79
N SER A 97 9.55 -4.11 -36.88
CA SER A 97 10.03 -5.30 -37.59
C SER A 97 11.55 -5.41 -37.44
N PRO A 98 12.07 -6.64 -37.31
CA PRO A 98 13.48 -6.81 -37.02
C PRO A 98 14.30 -6.49 -38.27
N SER A 99 15.44 -5.83 -38.08
CA SER A 99 16.34 -5.35 -39.13
C SER A 99 17.56 -6.25 -39.35
N SER A 100 17.92 -7.11 -38.40
CA SER A 100 19.11 -7.97 -38.50
C SER A 100 18.97 -9.02 -39.61
N PRO A 101 20.00 -9.23 -40.46
CA PRO A 101 19.98 -10.34 -41.42
C PRO A 101 20.17 -11.72 -40.77
N PHE A 102 20.58 -11.78 -39.50
CA PHE A 102 20.82 -13.03 -38.77
C PHE A 102 19.56 -13.60 -38.10
N ASN A 103 18.42 -12.91 -38.17
CA ASN A 103 17.14 -13.34 -37.61
C ASN A 103 16.70 -14.74 -38.05
N ALA A 104 16.93 -15.09 -39.33
CA ALA A 104 16.59 -16.42 -39.84
C ALA A 104 17.42 -17.55 -39.21
N GLY A 105 18.57 -17.22 -38.62
CA GLY A 105 19.43 -18.13 -37.86
C GLY A 105 19.13 -18.17 -36.36
N GLY A 106 18.12 -17.44 -35.88
CA GLY A 106 17.76 -17.36 -34.46
C GLY A 106 18.61 -16.37 -33.65
N LEU A 107 19.39 -15.51 -34.30
CA LEU A 107 20.11 -14.41 -33.64
C LEU A 107 19.36 -13.10 -33.88
N GLY A 108 19.12 -12.36 -32.81
CA GLY A 108 18.20 -11.22 -32.80
C GLY A 108 18.86 -9.87 -32.60
N GLU A 109 18.03 -8.92 -32.23
CA GLU A 109 18.38 -7.56 -31.83
C GLU A 109 17.54 -7.13 -30.62
N PHE A 110 18.03 -6.15 -29.86
CA PHE A 110 17.26 -5.61 -28.75
C PHE A 110 16.18 -4.62 -29.22
N TYR A 111 15.18 -4.40 -28.36
CA TYR A 111 14.29 -3.26 -28.47
C TYR A 111 13.89 -2.76 -27.08
N LEU A 112 13.46 -1.50 -27.04
CA LEU A 112 12.72 -0.92 -25.92
C LEU A 112 11.40 -0.36 -26.48
N ALA A 113 10.32 -0.54 -25.74
CA ALA A 113 9.02 0.07 -25.97
C ALA A 113 8.77 1.15 -24.93
N LYS A 114 8.16 2.26 -25.34
CA LYS A 114 7.84 3.39 -24.46
C LYS A 114 6.36 3.40 -24.15
N MET A 115 6.03 3.62 -22.90
CA MET A 115 4.67 3.72 -22.38
C MET A 115 4.50 5.07 -21.68
N ASP A 116 3.35 5.72 -21.85
CA ASP A 116 3.03 6.95 -21.11
C ASP A 116 2.53 6.64 -19.68
N GLU A 117 2.28 7.69 -18.89
CA GLU A 117 1.79 7.59 -17.50
C GLU A 117 0.41 6.93 -17.37
N LYS A 118 -0.31 6.72 -18.47
CA LYS A 118 -1.65 6.11 -18.50
C LYS A 118 -1.63 4.67 -19.02
N GLY A 119 -0.45 4.16 -19.36
CA GLY A 119 -0.31 2.81 -19.89
C GLY A 119 -0.44 2.69 -21.40
N ALA A 120 -0.48 3.80 -22.15
CA ALA A 120 -0.56 3.76 -23.60
C ALA A 120 0.85 3.69 -24.23
N TRP A 121 1.04 2.75 -25.16
CA TRP A 121 2.28 2.63 -25.93
C TRP A 121 2.46 3.81 -26.88
N THR A 122 3.64 4.45 -26.83
CA THR A 122 3.96 5.68 -27.58
C THR A 122 4.99 5.46 -28.69
N GLY A 123 5.69 4.33 -28.70
CA GLY A 123 6.65 3.98 -29.73
C GLY A 123 7.71 2.99 -29.28
N PHE A 124 8.67 2.73 -30.17
CA PHE A 124 9.81 1.85 -29.93
C PHE A 124 11.13 2.59 -30.09
N ILE A 125 12.16 2.09 -29.40
CA ILE A 125 13.55 2.48 -29.52
C ILE A 125 14.32 1.20 -29.88
N SER A 126 15.05 1.24 -30.99
CA SER A 126 15.91 0.14 -31.42
C SER A 126 17.03 0.71 -32.31
N ALA A 127 18.06 -0.08 -32.56
CA ALA A 127 19.15 0.24 -33.47
C ALA A 127 18.93 -0.44 -34.85
N ASP A 128 19.57 0.08 -35.89
CA ASP A 128 19.50 -0.49 -37.23
C ASP A 128 20.65 -1.47 -37.47
N HIS A 129 20.31 -2.75 -37.63
CA HIS A 129 21.23 -3.87 -37.82
C HIS A 129 21.36 -4.30 -39.29
N SER A 130 20.78 -3.55 -40.22
CA SER A 130 20.81 -3.84 -41.66
C SER A 130 22.04 -3.26 -42.37
N MET A 131 22.86 -2.50 -41.65
CA MET A 131 24.02 -1.80 -42.20
C MET A 131 25.16 -2.75 -42.56
N GLY A 132 25.78 -2.53 -43.72
CA GLY A 132 26.96 -3.27 -44.16
C GLY A 132 26.71 -4.79 -44.26
N GLY A 133 27.49 -5.59 -43.55
CA GLY A 133 27.27 -7.05 -43.43
C GLY A 133 26.11 -7.45 -42.50
N GLY A 134 25.54 -6.47 -41.82
CA GLY A 134 24.56 -6.58 -40.74
C GLY A 134 25.17 -6.98 -39.42
N GLY A 135 24.36 -6.90 -38.36
CA GLY A 135 24.79 -7.22 -37.00
C GLY A 135 23.73 -7.89 -36.14
N THR A 136 24.11 -8.23 -34.93
CA THR A 136 23.23 -8.73 -33.87
C THR A 136 23.65 -8.06 -32.56
N SER A 137 22.69 -7.79 -31.70
CA SER A 137 22.91 -7.18 -30.39
C SER A 137 22.06 -7.88 -29.34
N VAL A 138 22.57 -7.85 -28.11
CA VAL A 138 21.85 -8.24 -26.91
C VAL A 138 21.97 -7.09 -25.92
N LEU A 139 20.83 -6.63 -25.41
CA LEU A 139 20.75 -5.65 -24.34
C LEU A 139 20.94 -6.35 -22.99
N THR A 140 21.67 -5.71 -22.08
CA THR A 140 21.99 -6.27 -20.75
C THR A 140 21.46 -5.43 -19.62
N ASP A 141 21.41 -4.11 -19.79
CA ASP A 141 20.83 -3.19 -18.82
C ASP A 141 20.44 -1.85 -19.46
N VAL A 142 19.55 -1.13 -18.77
CA VAL A 142 19.05 0.19 -19.16
C VAL A 142 19.04 1.11 -17.94
N ALA A 143 19.55 2.32 -18.09
CA ALA A 143 19.54 3.33 -17.05
C ALA A 143 18.92 4.64 -17.55
N ILE A 144 18.18 5.32 -16.68
CA ILE A 144 17.51 6.59 -17.00
C ILE A 144 18.19 7.75 -16.27
N GLY A 145 18.63 8.75 -17.03
CA GLY A 145 19.15 10.01 -16.50
C GLY A 145 18.04 10.92 -15.94
N MET A 146 18.41 11.88 -15.10
CA MET A 146 17.44 12.79 -14.47
C MET A 146 16.62 13.63 -15.46
N ALA A 147 17.14 13.93 -16.65
CA ALA A 147 16.39 14.65 -17.69
C ALA A 147 15.58 13.71 -18.61
N GLY A 148 15.55 12.41 -18.29
CA GLY A 148 14.84 11.36 -19.03
C GLY A 148 15.66 10.74 -20.15
N GLU A 149 16.98 10.97 -20.18
CA GLU A 149 17.84 10.33 -21.18
C GLU A 149 17.94 8.84 -20.92
N ILE A 150 18.05 8.08 -22.00
CA ILE A 150 18.00 6.61 -21.95
C ILE A 150 19.39 6.10 -22.30
N PHE A 151 20.03 5.41 -21.36
CA PHE A 151 21.30 4.74 -21.55
C PHE A 151 21.07 3.25 -21.67
N VAL A 152 21.76 2.60 -22.60
CA VAL A 152 21.67 1.15 -22.81
C VAL A 152 23.07 0.55 -22.85
N SER A 153 23.20 -0.67 -22.33
CA SER A 153 24.41 -1.47 -22.47
C SER A 153 24.10 -2.82 -23.06
N GLY A 154 25.10 -3.42 -23.66
CA GLY A 154 24.96 -4.76 -24.20
C GLY A 154 26.23 -5.28 -24.80
N TYR A 155 26.07 -6.32 -25.59
CA TYR A 155 27.13 -6.86 -26.43
C TYR A 155 26.62 -7.12 -27.83
N PHE A 156 27.53 -7.05 -28.80
CA PHE A 156 27.17 -7.07 -30.22
C PHE A 156 28.22 -7.72 -31.11
N TYR A 157 27.76 -8.13 -32.29
CA TYR A 157 28.59 -8.59 -33.40
C TYR A 157 28.10 -7.95 -34.70
N GLY A 158 29.02 -7.66 -35.62
CA GLY A 158 28.72 -7.06 -36.91
C GLY A 158 28.69 -5.54 -36.87
N GLU A 159 27.91 -4.94 -37.76
CA GLU A 159 27.81 -3.48 -37.93
C GLU A 159 26.41 -2.98 -37.53
N ILE A 160 26.35 -2.03 -36.61
CA ILE A 160 25.09 -1.52 -36.04
C ILE A 160 25.06 0.01 -36.12
N ALA A 161 23.97 0.56 -36.65
CA ALA A 161 23.69 1.98 -36.72
C ALA A 161 22.81 2.44 -35.56
N PHE A 162 23.29 3.43 -34.83
CA PHE A 162 22.51 4.24 -33.90
C PHE A 162 22.12 5.55 -34.64
N GLY A 163 20.89 5.57 -35.16
CA GLY A 163 20.36 6.55 -36.13
C GLY A 163 19.83 7.89 -35.56
N PRO A 164 19.31 8.80 -36.42
CA PRO A 164 19.20 10.26 -36.17
C PRO A 164 18.42 10.70 -34.90
N PRO A 165 18.75 11.90 -34.36
CA PRO A 165 18.95 13.17 -35.06
C PRO A 165 20.38 13.70 -34.83
N GLY A 166 21.38 12.86 -35.09
CA GLY A 166 22.81 13.17 -35.19
C GLY A 166 23.46 12.29 -36.26
N PRO A 167 24.75 12.49 -36.63
CA PRO A 167 25.40 11.58 -37.58
C PRO A 167 25.30 10.15 -37.05
N ASN A 168 24.80 9.22 -37.88
CA ASN A 168 24.69 7.80 -37.54
C ASN A 168 25.96 7.33 -36.83
N THR A 169 25.87 7.11 -35.51
CA THR A 169 27.02 6.56 -34.79
C THR A 169 27.01 5.08 -35.08
N MET A 170 27.98 4.65 -35.88
CA MET A 170 28.17 3.26 -36.26
C MET A 170 29.18 2.64 -35.31
N ILE A 171 28.79 1.53 -34.68
CA ILE A 171 29.74 0.63 -34.02
C ILE A 171 29.95 -0.59 -34.92
N SER A 172 31.17 -1.14 -34.93
CA SER A 172 31.51 -2.27 -35.79
C SER A 172 32.43 -3.25 -35.09
N ASN A 173 32.12 -4.53 -35.26
CA ASN A 173 32.91 -5.65 -34.83
C ASN A 173 32.85 -6.76 -35.89
N LEU A 174 33.96 -6.96 -36.59
CA LEU A 174 34.08 -7.93 -37.68
C LEU A 174 35.05 -9.07 -37.33
N ASN A 175 35.29 -9.30 -36.03
CA ASN A 175 36.15 -10.37 -35.56
C ASN A 175 35.59 -11.74 -35.99
N ALA A 176 36.42 -12.56 -36.66
CA ALA A 176 35.98 -13.84 -37.19
C ALA A 176 35.55 -14.80 -36.08
N GLY A 177 34.41 -15.48 -36.23
CA GLY A 177 33.94 -16.48 -35.26
C GLY A 177 32.80 -16.03 -34.34
N TYR A 178 32.12 -14.91 -34.65
CA TYR A 178 31.06 -14.33 -33.80
C TYR A 178 31.53 -13.97 -32.39
N HIS A 179 32.74 -13.41 -32.28
CA HIS A 179 33.19 -12.82 -31.03
C HIS A 179 32.33 -11.60 -30.72
N TYR A 180 31.74 -11.56 -29.55
CA TYR A 180 30.94 -10.43 -29.09
C TYR A 180 31.82 -9.40 -28.38
N GLU A 181 31.45 -8.12 -28.54
CA GLU A 181 32.10 -7.00 -27.87
C GLU A 181 31.04 -6.18 -27.14
N GLY A 182 31.41 -5.60 -26.01
CA GLY A 182 30.51 -4.75 -25.25
C GLY A 182 30.27 -3.42 -25.96
N PHE A 183 29.10 -2.82 -25.71
CA PHE A 183 28.79 -1.47 -26.14
C PHE A 183 27.95 -0.73 -25.10
N VAL A 184 27.99 0.59 -25.19
CA VAL A 184 27.11 1.51 -24.49
C VAL A 184 26.59 2.57 -25.45
N ALA A 185 25.33 2.97 -25.30
CA ALA A 185 24.73 4.01 -26.12
C ALA A 185 23.77 4.88 -25.31
N ARG A 186 23.55 6.11 -25.78
CA ARG A 186 22.60 7.06 -25.19
C ARG A 186 21.60 7.54 -26.22
N ALA A 187 20.34 7.60 -25.83
CA ALA A 187 19.26 8.27 -26.53
C ALA A 187 18.72 9.46 -25.73
N ASP A 188 18.12 10.42 -26.44
CA ASP A 188 17.33 11.47 -25.83
C ASP A 188 16.01 10.92 -25.22
N PRO A 189 15.27 11.72 -24.43
CA PRO A 189 14.00 11.27 -23.85
C PRO A 189 12.92 10.90 -24.87
N MET A 190 13.06 11.29 -26.13
CA MET A 190 12.16 10.89 -27.20
C MET A 190 12.50 9.49 -27.72
N GLY A 191 13.71 8.99 -27.46
CA GLY A 191 14.22 7.71 -27.96
C GLY A 191 15.11 7.84 -29.20
N ASN A 192 15.56 9.06 -29.53
CA ASN A 192 16.46 9.24 -30.65
C ASN A 192 17.92 9.11 -30.19
N TRP A 193 18.74 8.35 -30.92
CA TRP A 193 20.12 8.09 -30.52
C TRP A 193 21.03 9.31 -30.66
N MET A 194 21.88 9.50 -29.65
CA MET A 194 22.82 10.63 -29.53
C MET A 194 24.25 10.21 -29.80
N TRP A 195 24.69 9.10 -29.20
CA TRP A 195 26.01 8.51 -29.37
C TRP A 195 25.98 7.02 -29.02
N ALA A 196 26.97 6.28 -29.53
CA ALA A 196 27.25 4.90 -29.16
C ALA A 196 28.77 4.67 -29.14
N THR A 197 29.25 3.92 -28.15
CA THR A 197 30.67 3.57 -27.96
C THR A 197 30.77 2.06 -27.78
N SER A 198 31.62 1.42 -28.58
CA SER A 198 31.93 0.00 -28.45
C SER A 198 33.27 -0.23 -27.79
N PHE A 199 33.41 -1.37 -27.14
CA PHE A 199 34.70 -1.90 -26.69
C PHE A 199 35.38 -2.65 -27.84
N SER A 200 36.67 -2.94 -27.69
CA SER A 200 37.42 -3.69 -28.71
C SER A 200 38.44 -4.59 -28.06
N THR A 201 38.22 -5.89 -28.17
CA THR A 201 39.09 -6.91 -27.61
C THR A 201 40.03 -7.46 -28.68
N LEU A 202 41.31 -7.56 -28.33
CA LEU A 202 42.30 -8.17 -29.21
C LEU A 202 42.13 -9.69 -29.22
N VAL A 203 41.50 -10.21 -30.27
CA VAL A 203 41.26 -11.65 -30.44
C VAL A 203 42.55 -12.35 -30.92
N ASN A 204 43.14 -13.19 -30.07
CA ASN A 204 44.32 -14.01 -30.39
C ASN A 204 44.00 -15.51 -30.47
N GLY A 205 42.72 -15.87 -30.50
CA GLY A 205 42.25 -17.24 -30.70
C GLY A 205 42.24 -18.09 -29.43
N THR A 206 42.23 -17.45 -28.26
CA THR A 206 42.13 -18.15 -26.96
C THR A 206 40.76 -18.02 -26.29
N GLY A 207 39.80 -17.35 -26.95
CA GLY A 207 38.43 -17.18 -26.45
C GLY A 207 38.21 -15.84 -25.74
N GLU A 208 38.93 -14.81 -26.18
CA GLU A 208 38.85 -13.44 -25.67
C GLU A 208 37.49 -12.81 -26.02
N PHE A 209 36.96 -12.00 -25.09
CA PHE A 209 35.66 -11.33 -25.21
C PHE A 209 35.56 -10.11 -24.29
N SER A 210 34.58 -9.25 -24.58
CA SER A 210 34.13 -8.19 -23.65
C SER A 210 32.61 -8.07 -23.70
N GLU A 211 31.98 -7.93 -22.54
CA GLU A 211 30.51 -7.83 -22.42
C GLU A 211 30.18 -6.80 -21.33
N ALA A 212 29.33 -5.81 -21.64
CA ALA A 212 28.77 -4.94 -20.61
C ALA A 212 27.63 -5.68 -19.90
N GLY A 213 27.50 -5.54 -18.58
CA GLY A 213 26.55 -6.29 -17.76
C GLY A 213 25.55 -5.41 -16.99
N ALA A 214 25.98 -4.28 -16.43
CA ALA A 214 25.10 -3.36 -15.70
C ALA A 214 25.52 -1.89 -15.84
N LEU A 215 24.54 -0.99 -15.70
CA LEU A 215 24.66 0.45 -15.85
C LEU A 215 24.13 1.18 -14.61
N ALA A 216 24.74 2.32 -14.32
CA ALA A 216 24.15 3.27 -13.40
C ALA A 216 24.51 4.70 -13.80
N VAL A 217 23.55 5.62 -13.67
CA VAL A 217 23.73 7.02 -14.04
C VAL A 217 23.68 7.86 -12.78
N ASP A 218 24.68 8.72 -12.59
CA ASP A 218 24.69 9.63 -11.46
C ASP A 218 23.82 10.87 -11.71
N MET A 219 23.61 11.66 -10.66
CA MET A 219 22.82 12.90 -10.70
C MET A 219 23.46 14.01 -11.55
N MET A 220 24.74 13.87 -11.93
CA MET A 220 25.42 14.79 -12.86
C MET A 220 25.26 14.36 -14.32
N GLY A 221 24.73 13.14 -14.56
CA GLY A 221 24.58 12.54 -15.87
C GLY A 221 25.82 11.79 -16.35
N ASP A 222 26.78 11.49 -15.47
CA ASP A 222 27.87 10.58 -15.81
C ASP A 222 27.40 9.13 -15.74
N LEU A 223 27.93 8.31 -16.65
CA LEU A 223 27.55 6.91 -16.80
C LEU A 223 28.63 6.01 -16.19
N PHE A 224 28.23 5.16 -15.26
CA PHE A 224 29.02 4.03 -14.79
C PHE A 224 28.59 2.77 -15.53
N VAL A 225 29.57 1.98 -15.94
CA VAL A 225 29.39 0.74 -16.70
C VAL A 225 30.23 -0.32 -16.04
N THR A 226 29.64 -1.47 -15.77
CA THR A 226 30.36 -2.66 -15.33
C THR A 226 30.03 -3.82 -16.23
N GLY A 227 30.92 -4.79 -16.28
CA GLY A 227 30.74 -5.99 -17.08
C GLY A 227 31.93 -6.92 -16.94
N GLU A 228 32.07 -7.81 -17.90
CA GLU A 228 33.05 -8.88 -17.84
C GLU A 228 33.92 -8.88 -19.10
N PHE A 229 35.17 -9.30 -18.96
CA PHE A 229 36.08 -9.38 -20.08
C PHE A 229 37.20 -10.38 -19.85
N SER A 230 37.81 -10.83 -20.94
CA SER A 230 39.04 -11.63 -20.94
C SER A 230 39.87 -11.29 -22.19
N GLY A 231 41.16 -11.10 -22.00
CA GLY A 231 42.08 -10.59 -23.02
C GLY A 231 42.39 -9.10 -22.87
N GLU A 232 43.14 -8.57 -23.83
CA GLU A 232 43.47 -7.14 -23.92
C GLU A 232 42.30 -6.41 -24.59
N THR A 233 41.59 -5.57 -23.82
CA THR A 233 40.38 -4.87 -24.27
C THR A 233 40.55 -3.36 -24.14
N ASP A 234 40.26 -2.62 -25.21
CA ASP A 234 40.12 -1.17 -25.23
C ASP A 234 38.68 -0.76 -24.92
N PHE A 235 38.49 0.05 -23.87
CA PHE A 235 37.19 0.53 -23.38
C PHE A 235 36.80 1.92 -23.90
N GLY A 236 37.44 2.40 -24.98
CA GLY A 236 37.18 3.72 -25.56
C GLY A 236 38.33 4.70 -25.40
N GLY A 237 39.57 4.21 -25.53
CA GLY A 237 40.82 4.95 -25.49
C GLY A 237 41.79 4.51 -24.39
N MET A 238 41.37 3.61 -23.50
CA MET A 238 42.22 3.00 -22.47
C MET A 238 42.06 1.49 -22.50
N SER A 239 43.19 0.80 -22.59
CA SER A 239 43.22 -0.66 -22.62
C SER A 239 43.68 -1.24 -21.29
N ILE A 240 43.00 -2.30 -20.86
CA ILE A 240 43.39 -3.16 -19.74
C ILE A 240 43.40 -4.61 -20.23
N ASN A 241 44.10 -5.48 -19.51
CA ASN A 241 44.25 -6.88 -19.90
C ASN A 241 44.01 -7.81 -18.73
N ALA A 242 43.15 -8.82 -18.93
CA ALA A 242 42.91 -9.91 -18.01
C ALA A 242 43.29 -11.25 -18.67
N THR A 243 43.82 -12.18 -17.88
CA THR A 243 44.17 -13.55 -18.35
C THR A 243 43.08 -14.59 -18.04
N SER A 244 42.08 -14.17 -17.29
CA SER A 244 40.91 -14.90 -16.81
C SER A 244 39.66 -14.05 -17.11
N ARG A 245 38.47 -14.58 -16.82
CA ARG A 245 37.23 -13.81 -16.86
C ARG A 245 37.18 -12.93 -15.62
N ASP A 246 37.47 -11.65 -15.80
CA ASP A 246 37.51 -10.64 -14.75
C ASP A 246 36.38 -9.61 -14.96
N VAL A 247 36.07 -8.85 -13.92
CA VAL A 247 35.08 -7.76 -13.95
C VAL A 247 35.79 -6.44 -14.23
N PHE A 248 35.24 -5.62 -15.13
CA PHE A 248 35.68 -4.23 -15.32
C PHE A 248 34.65 -3.25 -14.76
N VAL A 249 35.11 -2.07 -14.33
CA VAL A 249 34.27 -0.93 -13.99
C VAL A 249 34.83 0.30 -14.71
N ALA A 250 33.98 0.98 -15.46
CA ALA A 250 34.33 2.14 -16.26
C ALA A 250 33.37 3.30 -15.99
N LYS A 251 33.92 4.52 -16.01
CA LYS A 251 33.13 5.75 -15.96
C LYS A 251 33.26 6.49 -17.29
N PHE A 252 32.12 6.88 -17.86
CA PHE A 252 32.01 7.67 -19.09
C PHE A 252 31.36 9.02 -18.79
N ASP A 253 31.78 10.06 -19.52
CA ASP A 253 30.99 11.29 -19.63
C ASP A 253 29.70 10.94 -20.37
N GLY A 254 28.55 11.01 -19.68
CA GLY A 254 27.29 10.55 -20.28
C GLY A 254 26.79 11.46 -21.40
N ASN A 255 27.27 12.69 -21.52
CA ASN A 255 26.89 13.58 -22.61
C ASN A 255 27.66 13.28 -23.89
N MET A 256 28.95 12.98 -23.77
CA MET A 256 29.87 12.82 -24.89
C MET A 256 30.18 11.35 -25.23
N GLY A 257 29.89 10.40 -24.33
CA GLY A 257 30.24 8.99 -24.50
C GLY A 257 31.73 8.71 -24.40
N THR A 258 32.52 9.64 -23.86
CA THR A 258 33.98 9.52 -23.73
C THR A 258 34.37 8.90 -22.40
N LEU A 259 35.29 7.93 -22.44
CA LEU A 259 35.80 7.26 -21.25
C LEU A 259 36.61 8.21 -20.35
N SER A 260 36.29 8.23 -19.07
CA SER A 260 37.00 8.99 -18.03
C SER A 260 38.07 8.15 -17.34
N TRP A 261 37.71 6.95 -16.88
CA TRP A 261 38.61 5.97 -16.27
C TRP A 261 38.02 4.57 -16.40
N VAL A 262 38.88 3.55 -16.35
CA VAL A 262 38.51 2.14 -16.28
C VAL A 262 39.45 1.42 -15.33
N ILE A 263 38.91 0.54 -14.50
CA ILE A 263 39.64 -0.38 -13.62
C ILE A 263 39.07 -1.79 -13.77
N ASN A 264 39.81 -2.80 -13.33
CA ASN A 264 39.31 -4.16 -13.21
C ASN A 264 39.55 -4.74 -11.82
N GLY A 265 38.78 -5.79 -11.52
CA GLY A 265 39.02 -6.67 -10.41
C GLY A 265 38.57 -8.09 -10.72
N GLY A 266 39.20 -9.04 -10.04
CA GLY A 266 39.06 -10.46 -10.32
C GLY A 266 40.34 -11.20 -9.97
N GLY A 267 40.47 -12.43 -10.45
CA GLY A 267 41.67 -13.23 -10.24
C GLY A 267 41.60 -14.60 -10.88
N ILE A 268 42.30 -15.57 -10.29
CA ILE A 268 42.25 -16.94 -10.80
C ILE A 268 40.88 -17.52 -10.48
N GLY A 269 40.05 -17.71 -11.51
CA GLY A 269 38.71 -18.23 -11.38
C GLY A 269 37.77 -17.61 -12.41
N THR A 270 36.48 -17.72 -12.14
CA THR A 270 35.44 -16.97 -12.86
C THR A 270 34.92 -15.89 -11.95
N ASP A 271 35.13 -14.62 -12.33
CA ASP A 271 34.53 -13.47 -11.67
C ASP A 271 33.41 -12.90 -12.54
N GLN A 272 32.25 -12.64 -11.93
CA GLN A 272 31.07 -12.14 -12.62
C GLN A 272 30.44 -10.97 -11.88
N VAL A 273 29.63 -10.19 -12.58
CA VAL A 273 28.86 -9.07 -12.01
C VAL A 273 27.39 -9.21 -12.37
N PHE A 274 26.51 -8.97 -11.40
CA PHE A 274 25.06 -9.07 -11.59
C PHE A 274 24.34 -7.73 -11.57
N ASP A 275 24.79 -6.80 -10.72
CA ASP A 275 24.11 -5.53 -10.53
C ASP A 275 25.04 -4.46 -9.92
N MET A 276 24.69 -3.19 -10.12
CA MET A 276 25.44 -2.03 -9.65
C MET A 276 24.50 -0.90 -9.23
N SER A 277 24.83 -0.21 -8.13
CA SER A 277 24.04 0.92 -7.64
C SER A 277 24.93 2.11 -7.26
N ILE A 278 24.45 3.32 -7.57
CA ILE A 278 25.13 4.57 -7.23
C ILE A 278 25.04 4.79 -5.72
N THR A 279 26.17 5.16 -5.12
CA THR A 279 26.22 5.56 -3.71
C THR A 279 25.90 7.06 -3.56
N PRO A 280 25.42 7.51 -2.39
CA PRO A 280 25.23 8.94 -2.11
C PRO A 280 26.50 9.80 -2.24
N SER A 281 27.68 9.17 -2.24
CA SER A 281 28.97 9.82 -2.46
C SER A 281 29.32 10.08 -3.93
N GLY A 282 28.50 9.57 -4.87
CA GLY A 282 28.73 9.61 -6.32
C GLY A 282 29.61 8.48 -6.87
N GLY A 283 30.01 7.53 -6.02
CA GLY A 283 30.66 6.29 -6.43
C GLY A 283 29.64 5.17 -6.71
N VAL A 284 30.09 3.93 -6.80
CA VAL A 284 29.24 2.74 -7.05
C VAL A 284 29.51 1.62 -6.06
N LYS A 285 28.46 0.84 -5.78
CA LYS A 285 28.56 -0.50 -5.17
C LYS A 285 28.14 -1.56 -6.17
N LEU A 286 28.92 -2.62 -6.26
CA LEU A 286 28.71 -3.72 -7.19
C LEU A 286 28.41 -5.01 -6.44
N ALA A 287 27.49 -5.80 -6.99
CA ALA A 287 27.28 -7.20 -6.60
C ALA A 287 28.04 -8.10 -7.57
N THR A 288 29.15 -8.65 -7.10
CA THR A 288 30.01 -9.56 -7.88
C THR A 288 29.99 -10.96 -7.29
N LEU A 289 30.52 -11.91 -8.05
CA LEU A 289 30.54 -13.34 -7.73
C LEU A 289 31.93 -13.89 -8.02
N THR A 290 32.43 -14.79 -7.16
CA THR A 290 33.73 -15.44 -7.38
C THR A 290 33.72 -16.87 -6.85
N ASP A 291 34.37 -17.79 -7.58
CA ASP A 291 34.65 -19.18 -7.16
C ASP A 291 36.07 -19.36 -6.59
N GLY A 292 36.84 -18.28 -6.54
CA GLY A 292 38.26 -18.30 -6.23
C GLY A 292 38.73 -17.05 -5.50
N ILE A 293 39.66 -16.32 -6.11
CA ILE A 293 40.23 -15.09 -5.54
C ILE A 293 39.70 -13.90 -6.33
N SER A 294 38.99 -13.00 -5.65
CA SER A 294 38.58 -11.71 -6.21
C SER A 294 39.49 -10.60 -5.70
N GLN A 295 40.37 -10.11 -6.55
CA GLN A 295 41.34 -9.06 -6.21
C GLN A 295 40.96 -7.72 -6.84
N TRP A 296 40.86 -6.69 -6.00
CA TRP A 296 40.50 -5.31 -6.37
C TRP A 296 41.57 -4.35 -5.85
N GLY A 297 42.53 -3.99 -6.71
CA GLY A 297 43.69 -3.21 -6.32
C GLY A 297 44.51 -3.92 -5.22
N THR A 298 44.55 -3.33 -4.02
CA THR A 298 45.22 -3.92 -2.85
C THR A 298 44.33 -4.78 -1.97
N THR A 299 43.02 -4.76 -2.22
CA THR A 299 42.02 -5.50 -1.45
C THR A 299 41.75 -6.83 -2.13
N SER A 300 41.59 -7.91 -1.36
CA SER A 300 41.31 -9.24 -1.91
C SER A 300 40.32 -9.99 -1.05
N TYR A 301 39.46 -10.77 -1.69
CA TYR A 301 38.61 -11.77 -1.06
C TYR A 301 38.94 -13.16 -1.61
N ILE A 302 38.82 -14.19 -0.77
CA ILE A 302 38.97 -15.58 -1.16
C ILE A 302 37.65 -16.28 -0.83
N ALA A 303 37.04 -16.93 -1.83
CA ALA A 303 35.80 -17.66 -1.66
C ALA A 303 35.91 -18.69 -0.53
N ASN A 304 34.91 -18.67 0.35
CA ASN A 304 34.69 -19.61 1.44
C ASN A 304 33.83 -20.80 0.97
N GLY A 305 32.82 -20.52 0.14
CA GLY A 305 31.95 -21.51 -0.49
C GLY A 305 32.47 -22.04 -1.82
N ASN A 306 31.59 -22.74 -2.53
CA ASN A 306 31.83 -23.09 -3.93
C ASN A 306 31.70 -21.86 -4.83
N LEU A 307 30.86 -20.92 -4.41
CA LEU A 307 30.59 -19.66 -5.09
C LEU A 307 30.10 -18.65 -4.07
N ASP A 308 30.79 -17.51 -3.99
CA ASP A 308 30.50 -16.48 -3.00
C ASP A 308 30.18 -15.15 -3.69
N ALA A 309 29.27 -14.39 -3.09
CA ALA A 309 29.04 -13.02 -3.49
C ALA A 309 30.09 -12.10 -2.86
N VAL A 310 30.58 -11.12 -3.62
CA VAL A 310 31.50 -10.09 -3.14
C VAL A 310 30.93 -8.72 -3.49
N ILE A 311 30.64 -7.93 -2.45
CA ILE A 311 30.22 -6.54 -2.63
C ILE A 311 31.47 -5.68 -2.71
N VAL A 312 31.59 -4.89 -3.76
CA VAL A 312 32.75 -4.01 -4.01
C VAL A 312 32.27 -2.57 -4.01
N GLU A 313 32.97 -1.70 -3.30
CA GLU A 313 32.65 -0.26 -3.26
C GLU A 313 33.78 0.55 -3.91
N ILE A 314 33.42 1.45 -4.82
CA ILE A 314 34.34 2.24 -5.64
C ILE A 314 33.91 3.71 -5.58
N ASP A 315 34.86 4.61 -5.39
CA ASP A 315 34.60 6.05 -5.36
C ASP A 315 34.37 6.65 -6.78
N PRO A 316 33.91 7.91 -6.90
CA PRO A 316 33.67 8.54 -8.20
C PRO A 316 34.91 8.65 -9.12
N ASN A 317 36.11 8.50 -8.57
CA ASN A 317 37.40 8.64 -9.26
C ASN A 317 38.04 7.28 -9.59
N GLY A 318 37.34 6.16 -9.33
CA GLY A 318 37.83 4.81 -9.62
C GLY A 318 38.71 4.20 -8.52
N ALA A 319 38.76 4.79 -7.31
CA ALA A 319 39.47 4.20 -6.18
C ALA A 319 38.58 3.18 -5.46
N VAL A 320 39.11 1.96 -5.26
CA VAL A 320 38.43 0.91 -4.50
C VAL A 320 38.43 1.27 -3.01
N LEU A 321 37.24 1.44 -2.43
CA LEU A 321 37.04 1.78 -1.01
C LEU A 321 37.04 0.54 -0.11
N GLY A 322 36.54 -0.60 -0.60
CA GLY A 322 36.54 -1.85 0.15
C GLY A 322 35.80 -2.98 -0.55
N THR A 323 35.94 -4.19 -0.01
CA THR A 323 35.17 -5.36 -0.41
C THR A 323 34.57 -6.07 0.80
N ALA A 324 33.41 -6.68 0.63
CA ALA A 324 32.73 -7.49 1.64
C ALA A 324 32.21 -8.79 1.00
N GLY A 325 32.77 -9.92 1.39
CA GLY A 325 32.33 -11.24 0.92
C GLY A 325 31.19 -11.81 1.73
N ILE A 326 30.29 -12.53 1.06
CA ILE A 326 29.13 -13.20 1.63
C ILE A 326 29.12 -14.62 1.07
N GLY A 327 29.35 -15.60 1.94
CA GLY A 327 29.39 -16.99 1.52
C GLY A 327 29.55 -17.98 2.67
N THR A 328 29.13 -19.21 2.41
CA THR A 328 29.12 -20.32 3.36
C THR A 328 29.89 -21.50 2.80
N SER A 329 30.65 -22.21 3.65
CA SER A 329 31.51 -23.31 3.21
C SER A 329 30.74 -24.40 2.44
N ASN A 330 31.25 -24.76 1.26
CA ASN A 330 30.66 -25.72 0.31
C ASN A 330 29.28 -25.35 -0.25
N GLN A 331 28.84 -24.09 -0.06
CA GLN A 331 27.56 -23.61 -0.56
C GLN A 331 27.73 -22.60 -1.69
N ILE A 332 26.61 -22.25 -2.31
CA ILE A 332 26.51 -21.21 -3.33
C ILE A 332 25.76 -20.04 -2.71
N THR A 333 26.27 -18.83 -2.90
CA THR A 333 25.62 -17.58 -2.52
C THR A 333 25.84 -16.56 -3.63
N ALA A 334 24.77 -15.98 -4.14
CA ALA A 334 24.81 -14.92 -5.15
C ALA A 334 23.92 -13.76 -4.73
N VAL A 335 24.43 -12.54 -4.85
CA VAL A 335 23.63 -11.31 -4.78
C VAL A 335 23.31 -10.94 -6.21
N LEU A 336 22.03 -10.97 -6.59
CA LEU A 336 21.57 -10.76 -7.97
C LEU A 336 21.03 -9.34 -8.20
N LYS A 337 20.60 -8.66 -7.12
CA LYS A 337 20.14 -7.27 -7.13
C LYS A 337 20.72 -6.50 -5.95
N ILE A 338 21.16 -5.27 -6.19
CA ILE A 338 21.68 -4.36 -5.18
C ILE A 338 21.12 -2.95 -5.39
N HIS A 339 20.66 -2.34 -4.31
CA HIS A 339 20.19 -0.95 -4.33
C HIS A 339 20.76 -0.20 -3.13
N VAL A 340 21.25 1.03 -3.34
CA VAL A 340 21.73 1.90 -2.27
C VAL A 340 20.80 3.11 -2.17
N ASP A 341 20.20 3.31 -1.00
CA ASP A 341 19.32 4.46 -0.79
C ASP A 341 20.12 5.76 -0.55
N ALA A 342 19.41 6.90 -0.54
CA ALA A 342 20.01 8.20 -0.27
C ALA A 342 20.66 8.31 1.14
N GLY A 343 20.25 7.46 2.08
CA GLY A 343 20.83 7.34 3.42
C GLY A 343 22.10 6.48 3.49
N GLY A 344 22.50 5.86 2.38
CA GLY A 344 23.65 4.96 2.26
C GLY A 344 23.38 3.53 2.73
N ASN A 345 22.13 3.17 3.05
CA ASN A 345 21.77 1.79 3.37
C ASN A 345 21.82 0.95 2.10
N THR A 346 22.33 -0.27 2.20
CA THR A 346 22.47 -1.19 1.06
C THR A 346 21.45 -2.30 1.16
N TYR A 347 20.57 -2.38 0.18
CA TYR A 347 19.55 -3.41 0.00
C TYR A 347 20.06 -4.43 -1.00
N MET A 348 19.89 -5.71 -0.69
CA MET A 348 20.38 -6.82 -1.50
C MET A 348 19.31 -7.88 -1.62
N ALA A 349 19.18 -8.47 -2.80
CA ALA A 349 18.40 -9.67 -3.00
C ALA A 349 19.18 -10.68 -3.83
N GLY A 350 19.01 -11.96 -3.52
CA GLY A 350 19.72 -13.02 -4.20
C GLY A 350 19.33 -14.42 -3.76
N THR A 351 20.12 -15.41 -4.15
CA THR A 351 19.90 -16.83 -3.86
C THR A 351 21.04 -17.38 -3.01
N PHE A 352 20.73 -18.24 -2.05
CA PHE A 352 21.73 -18.79 -1.13
C PHE A 352 21.33 -20.14 -0.52
N ASP A 353 22.33 -20.90 -0.07
CA ASP A 353 22.14 -22.04 0.85
C ASP A 353 23.05 -21.90 2.09
N GLY A 354 22.66 -22.53 3.19
CA GLY A 354 23.32 -22.47 4.49
C GLY A 354 22.95 -21.22 5.30
N THR A 355 23.91 -20.71 6.07
CA THR A 355 23.74 -19.53 6.91
C THR A 355 24.72 -18.45 6.49
N ILE A 356 24.19 -17.34 5.97
CA ILE A 356 24.96 -16.17 5.55
C ILE A 356 24.76 -15.00 6.53
N SER A 357 25.77 -14.16 6.66
CA SER A 357 25.71 -12.95 7.48
C SER A 357 26.55 -11.84 6.87
N SER A 358 26.02 -10.64 6.81
CA SER A 358 26.73 -9.44 6.38
C SER A 358 26.08 -8.20 7.00
N GLY A 359 26.82 -7.11 7.17
CA GLY A 359 26.24 -5.80 7.47
C GLY A 359 25.30 -5.70 8.69
N GLY A 360 25.38 -6.61 9.68
CA GLY A 360 24.53 -6.60 10.89
C GLY A 360 23.31 -7.53 10.85
N TRP A 361 23.06 -8.24 9.75
CA TRP A 361 21.98 -9.22 9.63
C TRP A 361 22.51 -10.65 9.46
N THR A 362 21.64 -11.64 9.63
CA THR A 362 21.93 -13.07 9.41
C THR A 362 20.70 -13.73 8.79
N ALA A 363 20.91 -14.61 7.81
CA ALA A 363 19.87 -15.35 7.12
C ALA A 363 20.27 -16.83 7.04
N THR A 364 19.29 -17.73 7.23
CA THR A 364 19.48 -19.18 7.16
C THR A 364 18.43 -19.77 6.22
N SER A 365 18.86 -20.53 5.22
CA SER A 365 17.96 -21.22 4.29
C SER A 365 17.06 -22.22 5.07
N SER A 366 15.80 -22.31 4.68
CA SER A 366 14.77 -23.10 5.38
C SER A 366 13.71 -23.75 4.51
N TYR A 367 13.60 -23.44 3.21
CA TYR A 367 12.49 -23.93 2.39
C TYR A 367 12.89 -25.07 1.44
N GLY A 368 14.17 -25.18 1.08
CA GLY A 368 14.71 -26.26 0.24
C GLY A 368 15.73 -25.68 -0.72
N GLY A 369 16.49 -26.53 -1.42
CA GLY A 369 17.49 -26.09 -2.41
C GLY A 369 18.27 -24.83 -1.98
N ASN A 370 18.36 -23.84 -2.87
CA ASN A 370 18.74 -22.49 -2.48
C ASN A 370 17.48 -21.63 -2.35
N ASP A 371 17.43 -20.81 -1.31
CA ASP A 371 16.31 -19.91 -1.02
C ASP A 371 16.62 -18.48 -1.46
N ILE A 372 15.57 -17.65 -1.57
CA ILE A 372 15.72 -16.20 -1.73
C ILE A 372 16.04 -15.57 -0.38
N PHE A 373 17.05 -14.69 -0.36
CA PHE A 373 17.18 -13.71 0.71
C PHE A 373 16.94 -12.30 0.18
N VAL A 374 16.32 -11.47 1.02
CA VAL A 374 16.24 -10.01 0.85
C VAL A 374 16.75 -9.38 2.13
N ALA A 375 17.75 -8.52 2.05
CA ALA A 375 18.40 -7.97 3.23
C ALA A 375 18.71 -6.49 3.10
N LYS A 376 18.63 -5.78 4.23
CA LYS A 376 19.09 -4.40 4.39
C LYS A 376 20.31 -4.37 5.30
N SER A 377 21.43 -3.92 4.75
CA SER A 377 22.62 -3.51 5.51
C SER A 377 22.53 -2.01 5.78
N ALA A 378 22.03 -1.65 6.95
CA ALA A 378 21.90 -0.26 7.34
C ALA A 378 23.25 0.36 7.74
N THR A 379 23.41 1.67 7.55
CA THR A 379 24.60 2.40 8.00
C THR A 379 24.79 2.30 9.52
N ASN A 380 23.68 2.34 10.26
CA ASN A 380 23.62 1.84 11.63
C ASN A 380 23.20 0.37 11.62
N GLN A 381 24.16 -0.53 11.84
CA GLN A 381 23.96 -1.99 11.77
C GLN A 381 22.88 -2.53 12.72
N ALA A 382 22.49 -1.79 13.77
CA ALA A 382 21.38 -2.19 14.64
C ALA A 382 20.01 -2.19 13.94
N ASN A 383 19.90 -1.47 12.81
CA ASN A 383 18.68 -1.38 12.00
C ASN A 383 18.73 -2.30 10.76
N SER A 384 19.72 -3.18 10.69
CA SER A 384 19.86 -4.16 9.62
C SER A 384 18.92 -5.35 9.84
N TRP A 385 18.43 -5.91 8.74
CA TRP A 385 17.50 -7.05 8.77
C TRP A 385 17.68 -7.92 7.52
N ALA A 386 17.21 -9.16 7.60
CA ALA A 386 17.11 -10.06 6.46
C ALA A 386 15.81 -10.87 6.53
N LEU A 387 15.20 -11.09 5.37
CA LEU A 387 14.08 -11.99 5.13
C LEU A 387 14.58 -13.17 4.31
N VAL A 388 14.10 -14.37 4.65
CA VAL A 388 14.26 -15.58 3.84
C VAL A 388 12.88 -15.98 3.32
N SER A 389 12.81 -16.32 2.04
CA SER A 389 11.60 -16.76 1.37
C SER A 389 11.93 -17.77 0.29
N GLY A 390 11.01 -18.65 -0.04
CA GLY A 390 11.28 -19.67 -1.05
C GLY A 390 10.19 -20.70 -1.19
N THR A 391 10.46 -21.66 -2.05
CA THR A 391 9.69 -22.87 -2.28
C THR A 391 10.48 -24.09 -1.80
N SER A 392 10.01 -25.30 -2.09
CA SER A 392 10.80 -26.53 -1.86
C SER A 392 11.97 -26.73 -2.83
N GLY A 393 12.12 -25.82 -3.80
CA GLY A 393 13.03 -25.92 -4.94
C GLY A 393 14.26 -25.04 -4.79
N THR A 394 14.77 -24.56 -5.92
CA THR A 394 15.80 -23.52 -5.96
C THR A 394 15.12 -22.24 -6.43
N ASP A 395 15.26 -21.20 -5.64
CA ASP A 395 14.55 -19.94 -5.83
C ASP A 395 15.53 -18.77 -5.95
N GLU A 396 15.19 -17.83 -6.82
CA GLU A 396 15.95 -16.62 -7.04
C GLU A 396 15.00 -15.44 -7.32
N PRO A 397 15.33 -14.23 -6.82
CA PRO A 397 14.59 -13.03 -7.16
C PRO A 397 15.02 -12.53 -8.55
N GLN A 398 14.06 -12.00 -9.31
CA GLN A 398 14.32 -11.40 -10.62
C GLN A 398 14.40 -9.87 -10.55
N GLY A 399 13.64 -9.24 -9.65
CA GLY A 399 13.63 -7.79 -9.45
C GLY A 399 13.61 -7.38 -7.98
N LEU A 400 14.15 -6.20 -7.69
CA LEU A 400 14.17 -5.57 -6.37
C LEU A 400 14.06 -4.05 -6.54
N VAL A 401 13.14 -3.43 -5.83
CA VAL A 401 13.01 -1.96 -5.76
C VAL A 401 12.79 -1.52 -4.32
N VAL A 402 13.17 -0.28 -4.02
CA VAL A 402 13.07 0.32 -2.69
C VAL A 402 12.31 1.63 -2.80
N THR A 403 11.28 1.81 -1.99
CA THR A 403 10.48 3.05 -1.93
C THR A 403 11.22 4.16 -1.21
N SER A 404 10.74 5.39 -1.35
CA SER A 404 11.25 6.55 -0.61
C SER A 404 11.16 6.40 0.92
N THR A 405 10.22 5.58 1.41
CA THR A 405 10.04 5.25 2.84
C THR A 405 10.95 4.11 3.32
N GLY A 406 11.73 3.51 2.42
CA GLY A 406 12.63 2.39 2.68
C GLY A 406 11.94 1.02 2.73
N ALA A 407 10.66 0.94 2.35
CA ALA A 407 9.95 -0.31 2.10
C ALA A 407 10.53 -0.96 0.84
N VAL A 408 10.44 -2.29 0.75
CA VAL A 408 11.10 -3.07 -0.32
C VAL A 408 10.06 -3.87 -1.06
N VAL A 409 10.13 -3.87 -2.38
CA VAL A 409 9.31 -4.76 -3.22
C VAL A 409 10.24 -5.62 -4.07
N PHE A 410 10.01 -6.93 -4.06
CA PHE A 410 10.75 -7.87 -4.89
C PHE A 410 9.82 -8.86 -5.58
N GLY A 411 10.28 -9.46 -6.65
CA GLY A 411 9.46 -10.36 -7.46
C GLY A 411 10.26 -11.42 -8.20
N GLY A 412 9.54 -12.37 -8.77
CA GLY A 412 10.08 -13.51 -9.51
C GLY A 412 8.97 -14.41 -10.02
N TYR A 413 9.23 -15.71 -10.10
CA TYR A 413 8.25 -16.71 -10.52
C TYR A 413 8.24 -17.93 -9.61
N LEU A 414 7.11 -18.63 -9.60
CA LEU A 414 6.81 -19.74 -8.70
C LEU A 414 7.02 -21.09 -9.41
N THR A 415 7.77 -21.98 -8.77
CA THR A 415 7.86 -23.39 -9.21
C THR A 415 7.06 -24.34 -8.32
N ALA A 416 6.74 -23.92 -7.09
CA ALA A 416 5.88 -24.64 -6.15
C ALA A 416 5.24 -23.62 -5.17
N THR A 417 4.65 -24.10 -4.07
CA THR A 417 4.15 -23.23 -3.01
C THR A 417 5.29 -22.38 -2.43
N PHE A 418 5.16 -21.06 -2.57
CA PHE A 418 6.12 -20.08 -2.08
C PHE A 418 5.66 -19.49 -0.77
N THR A 419 6.60 -19.31 0.15
CA THR A 419 6.37 -18.77 1.49
C THR A 419 7.31 -17.60 1.74
N ALA A 420 6.75 -16.50 2.25
CA ALA A 420 7.50 -15.35 2.73
C ALA A 420 6.89 -14.88 4.06
N GLY A 421 7.65 -15.00 5.15
CA GLY A 421 7.15 -14.69 6.49
C GLY A 421 5.91 -15.56 6.83
N PRO A 422 4.80 -14.96 7.30
CA PRO A 422 3.58 -15.70 7.61
C PRO A 422 2.67 -15.96 6.39
N LYS A 423 2.98 -15.39 5.22
CA LYS A 423 2.12 -15.45 4.02
C LYS A 423 2.65 -16.48 3.03
N SER A 424 1.73 -17.16 2.33
CA SER A 424 2.07 -18.17 1.32
C SER A 424 1.12 -18.13 0.14
N ILE A 425 1.64 -18.40 -1.05
CA ILE A 425 0.86 -18.55 -2.29
C ILE A 425 1.24 -19.85 -3.00
N SER A 426 0.27 -20.49 -3.62
CA SER A 426 0.47 -21.71 -4.41
C SER A 426 0.18 -21.46 -5.88
N ASN A 427 0.92 -22.14 -6.75
CA ASN A 427 0.78 -22.06 -8.19
C ASN A 427 -0.01 -23.25 -8.75
N SER A 428 -0.52 -23.09 -9.97
CA SER A 428 -1.05 -24.22 -10.78
C SER A 428 -0.13 -24.56 -11.96
N ASN A 429 0.80 -23.67 -12.32
CA ASN A 429 1.81 -23.74 -13.39
C ASN A 429 2.99 -22.81 -12.96
N HIS A 430 3.85 -22.29 -13.86
CA HIS A 430 4.72 -21.19 -13.42
C HIS A 430 3.93 -19.89 -13.45
N ASP A 431 3.77 -19.28 -12.29
CA ASP A 431 3.09 -18.00 -12.12
C ASP A 431 4.09 -17.00 -11.53
N GLY A 432 4.01 -15.73 -11.94
CA GLY A 432 4.79 -14.66 -11.35
C GLY A 432 4.35 -14.36 -9.91
N PHE A 433 5.23 -13.73 -9.14
CA PHE A 433 4.89 -13.22 -7.82
C PHE A 433 5.55 -11.87 -7.56
N VAL A 434 4.93 -11.10 -6.67
CA VAL A 434 5.50 -9.87 -6.10
C VAL A 434 5.22 -9.85 -4.60
N VAL A 435 6.22 -9.44 -3.81
CA VAL A 435 6.13 -9.36 -2.34
C VAL A 435 6.50 -7.95 -1.90
N GLY A 436 5.70 -7.36 -1.02
CA GLY A 436 5.96 -6.08 -0.37
C GLY A 436 6.41 -6.26 1.08
N LEU A 437 7.52 -5.62 1.42
CA LEU A 437 8.12 -5.61 2.75
C LEU A 437 8.07 -4.22 3.36
N SER A 438 7.85 -4.15 4.67
CA SER A 438 8.04 -2.93 5.45
C SER A 438 9.51 -2.49 5.47
N ASN A 439 9.77 -1.27 5.95
CA ASN A 439 11.14 -0.78 6.12
C ASN A 439 11.95 -1.52 7.21
N THR A 440 11.30 -2.38 8.00
CA THR A 440 11.90 -3.28 9.01
C THR A 440 12.03 -4.73 8.53
N GLY A 441 11.64 -5.04 7.29
CA GLY A 441 11.74 -6.39 6.70
C GLY A 441 10.57 -7.33 7.00
N SER A 442 9.49 -6.82 7.60
CA SER A 442 8.26 -7.61 7.79
C SER A 442 7.50 -7.70 6.48
N VAL A 443 6.87 -8.85 6.21
CA VAL A 443 6.06 -9.05 4.98
C VAL A 443 4.70 -8.41 5.16
N ASN A 444 4.40 -7.36 4.39
CA ASN A 444 3.09 -6.69 4.42
C ASN A 444 2.08 -7.45 3.55
N TRP A 445 2.47 -7.78 2.32
CA TRP A 445 1.58 -8.42 1.35
C TRP A 445 2.37 -9.30 0.37
N ILE A 446 1.64 -10.23 -0.24
CA ILE A 446 2.14 -11.09 -1.30
C ILE A 446 1.06 -11.18 -2.38
N GLU A 447 1.45 -10.92 -3.61
CA GLU A 447 0.56 -10.92 -4.76
C GLU A 447 1.04 -11.93 -5.80
N LYS A 448 0.10 -12.71 -6.31
CA LYS A 448 0.34 -13.62 -7.43
C LYS A 448 0.10 -12.87 -8.73
N VAL A 449 1.10 -12.86 -9.60
CA VAL A 449 1.02 -12.27 -10.94
C VAL A 449 0.95 -13.42 -11.95
N GLY A 450 -0.26 -13.93 -12.19
CA GLY A 450 -0.45 -15.10 -13.03
C GLY A 450 -1.84 -15.20 -13.68
N GLY A 451 -1.94 -16.09 -14.65
CA GLY A 451 -3.07 -16.29 -15.53
C GLY A 451 -3.37 -17.78 -15.73
N SER A 452 -3.87 -18.11 -16.92
CA SER A 452 -4.23 -19.49 -17.24
C SER A 452 -3.04 -20.39 -17.62
N GLN A 453 -1.86 -19.81 -17.85
CA GLN A 453 -0.65 -20.53 -18.29
C GLN A 453 0.62 -19.95 -17.66
N TYR A 454 1.75 -19.86 -18.39
CA TYR A 454 3.05 -19.52 -17.81
C TYR A 454 3.24 -18.01 -17.74
N ASP A 455 3.55 -17.52 -16.55
CA ASP A 455 3.74 -16.10 -16.26
C ASP A 455 5.00 -15.90 -15.41
N TYR A 456 5.75 -14.85 -15.73
CA TYR A 456 7.04 -14.55 -15.12
C TYR A 456 7.14 -13.06 -14.85
N VAL A 457 7.59 -12.67 -13.66
CA VAL A 457 8.06 -11.30 -13.39
C VAL A 457 9.58 -11.31 -13.57
N TRP A 458 10.09 -10.54 -14.53
CA TRP A 458 11.51 -10.51 -14.88
C TRP A 458 12.21 -9.26 -14.34
N ALA A 459 11.52 -8.13 -14.31
CA ALA A 459 12.13 -6.86 -13.91
C ALA A 459 11.16 -5.97 -13.15
N MET A 460 11.73 -5.08 -12.34
CA MET A 460 10.97 -4.13 -11.54
C MET A 460 11.69 -2.78 -11.50
N ALA A 461 10.91 -1.71 -11.57
CA ALA A 461 11.40 -0.35 -11.34
C ALA A 461 10.38 0.46 -10.54
N ILE A 462 10.86 1.57 -9.96
CA ILE A 462 10.05 2.47 -9.18
C ILE A 462 10.18 3.90 -9.72
N ASN A 463 9.08 4.64 -9.75
CA ASN A 463 9.09 6.05 -10.16
C ASN A 463 9.23 7.00 -8.95
N GLY A 464 9.42 8.29 -9.22
CA GLY A 464 9.59 9.30 -8.16
C GLY A 464 8.38 9.51 -7.24
N SER A 465 7.24 8.91 -7.57
CA SER A 465 6.01 8.91 -6.76
C SER A 465 5.79 7.56 -6.08
N ASP A 466 6.80 6.71 -5.94
CA ASP A 466 6.77 5.36 -5.35
C ASP A 466 5.82 4.35 -6.03
N TYR A 467 5.38 4.59 -7.26
CA TYR A 467 4.70 3.54 -8.03
C TYR A 467 5.73 2.54 -8.52
N VAL A 468 5.41 1.26 -8.35
CA VAL A 468 6.22 0.13 -8.79
C VAL A 468 5.68 -0.37 -10.11
N GLY A 469 6.55 -0.48 -11.12
CA GLY A 469 6.29 -1.15 -12.37
C GLY A 469 6.97 -2.51 -12.38
N ALA A 470 6.19 -3.58 -12.46
CA ALA A 470 6.66 -4.94 -12.69
C ALA A 470 6.47 -5.29 -14.17
N ALA A 471 7.53 -5.75 -14.82
CA ALA A 471 7.50 -6.23 -16.20
C ALA A 471 7.90 -7.70 -16.28
N GLY A 472 7.37 -8.36 -17.30
CA GLY A 472 7.45 -9.80 -17.38
C GLY A 472 6.90 -10.35 -18.68
N SER A 473 6.65 -11.65 -18.69
CA SER A 473 5.91 -12.31 -19.77
C SER A 473 4.79 -13.17 -19.25
N PHE A 474 3.76 -13.34 -20.07
CA PHE A 474 2.56 -14.09 -19.72
C PHE A 474 2.06 -14.90 -20.93
N SER A 475 1.38 -16.02 -20.70
CA SER A 475 0.67 -16.73 -21.77
C SER A 475 -0.76 -17.11 -21.39
N GLY A 476 -1.60 -17.23 -22.42
CA GLY A 476 -3.03 -17.42 -22.20
C GLY A 476 -3.67 -16.10 -21.78
N SER A 477 -4.31 -16.06 -20.62
CA SER A 477 -5.08 -14.90 -20.15
C SER A 477 -4.75 -14.61 -18.70
N MET A 478 -4.40 -13.36 -18.39
CA MET A 478 -4.25 -12.87 -17.01
C MET A 478 -5.24 -11.74 -16.74
N THR A 479 -5.69 -11.65 -15.49
CA THR A 479 -6.60 -10.60 -15.03
C THR A 479 -6.06 -10.04 -13.73
N HIS A 480 -5.93 -8.71 -13.65
CA HIS A 480 -5.54 -8.03 -12.43
C HIS A 480 -6.48 -6.85 -12.19
N LYS A 481 -7.09 -6.79 -10.99
CA LYS A 481 -8.04 -5.75 -10.55
C LYS A 481 -9.10 -5.39 -11.62
N GLY A 482 -9.68 -6.41 -12.27
CA GLY A 482 -10.76 -6.26 -13.26
C GLY A 482 -10.33 -5.98 -14.70
N VAL A 483 -9.03 -5.75 -14.95
CA VAL A 483 -8.47 -5.61 -16.31
C VAL A 483 -7.92 -6.95 -16.77
N SER A 484 -8.35 -7.41 -17.94
CA SER A 484 -7.89 -8.68 -18.53
C SER A 484 -7.09 -8.43 -19.81
N ILE A 485 -5.96 -9.11 -19.93
CA ILE A 485 -5.14 -9.17 -21.15
C ILE A 485 -4.99 -10.63 -21.59
N THR A 486 -4.83 -10.85 -22.88
CA THR A 486 -4.69 -12.20 -23.47
C THR A 486 -3.54 -12.20 -24.45
N SER A 487 -2.66 -13.19 -24.33
CA SER A 487 -1.50 -13.30 -25.21
C SER A 487 -1.92 -13.76 -26.61
N SER A 488 -1.20 -13.29 -27.64
CA SER A 488 -1.39 -13.73 -29.02
C SER A 488 -0.15 -14.47 -29.52
N GLY A 489 -0.27 -15.79 -29.75
CA GLY A 489 0.87 -16.60 -30.19
C GLY A 489 1.59 -17.25 -29.01
N GLY A 490 2.83 -16.83 -28.75
CA GLY A 490 3.65 -17.33 -27.65
C GLY A 490 3.33 -16.66 -26.32
N ARG A 491 4.38 -16.43 -25.52
CA ARG A 491 4.31 -15.52 -24.37
C ARG A 491 4.40 -14.08 -24.86
N ASP A 492 3.54 -13.22 -24.35
CA ASP A 492 3.59 -11.78 -24.62
C ASP A 492 4.16 -11.04 -23.42
N LEU A 493 4.67 -9.84 -23.65
CA LEU A 493 5.14 -8.96 -22.59
C LEU A 493 3.94 -8.35 -21.85
N PHE A 494 4.03 -8.27 -20.52
CA PHE A 494 3.13 -7.43 -19.72
C PHE A 494 3.89 -6.38 -18.91
N THR A 495 3.16 -5.35 -18.51
CA THR A 495 3.59 -4.37 -17.52
C THR A 495 2.45 -4.12 -16.55
N TRP A 496 2.75 -4.26 -15.27
CA TRP A 496 1.84 -3.97 -14.17
C TRP A 496 2.41 -2.84 -13.32
N VAL A 497 1.74 -1.68 -13.30
CA VAL A 497 2.12 -0.53 -12.47
C VAL A 497 1.11 -0.35 -11.35
N PHE A 498 1.59 -0.24 -10.12
CA PHE A 498 0.75 -0.15 -8.93
C PHE A 498 1.43 0.67 -7.83
N ASP A 499 0.62 1.14 -6.89
CA ASP A 499 1.09 1.74 -5.65
C ASP A 499 1.23 0.63 -4.59
N PRO A 500 2.44 0.32 -4.11
CA PRO A 500 2.64 -0.76 -3.15
C PRO A 500 1.99 -0.48 -1.78
N ALA A 501 1.68 0.79 -1.47
CA ALA A 501 0.95 1.14 -0.24
C ALA A 501 -0.53 0.70 -0.30
N ASN A 502 -1.11 0.65 -1.50
CA ASN A 502 -2.53 0.27 -1.68
C ASN A 502 -2.78 -1.24 -1.59
N LEU A 503 -1.75 -2.03 -1.28
CA LEU A 503 -1.84 -3.48 -1.11
C LEU A 503 -1.63 -3.92 0.35
N ILE A 504 -1.48 -2.95 1.27
CA ILE A 504 -1.34 -3.23 2.69
C ILE A 504 -2.73 -3.54 3.27
N ASP A 505 -2.76 -4.62 4.04
CA ASP A 505 -3.86 -5.08 4.90
C ASP A 505 -3.15 -5.41 6.23
N THR A 506 -3.26 -4.47 7.17
CA THR A 506 -2.46 -4.47 8.40
C THR A 506 -2.95 -5.49 9.40
N ASP A 507 -4.26 -5.74 9.47
CA ASP A 507 -4.86 -6.62 10.48
C ASP A 507 -5.33 -7.99 9.93
N GLY A 508 -5.33 -8.15 8.61
CA GLY A 508 -5.56 -9.41 7.92
C GLY A 508 -7.04 -9.77 7.77
N ASP A 509 -7.95 -8.80 7.82
CA ASP A 509 -9.39 -9.02 7.74
C ASP A 509 -9.93 -9.15 6.31
N GLY A 510 -9.08 -8.84 5.32
CA GLY A 510 -9.39 -8.91 3.89
C GLY A 510 -9.82 -7.57 3.27
N VAL A 511 -9.89 -6.50 4.06
CA VAL A 511 -10.02 -5.11 3.64
C VAL A 511 -8.63 -4.49 3.58
N LEU A 512 -8.39 -3.68 2.55
CA LEU A 512 -7.09 -3.02 2.41
C LEU A 512 -7.14 -1.69 3.15
N ASP A 513 -6.08 -1.30 3.85
CA ASP A 513 -5.97 -0.01 4.56
C ASP A 513 -6.32 1.19 3.64
N SER A 514 -6.06 1.04 2.33
CA SER A 514 -6.34 2.05 1.30
C SER A 514 -7.75 2.03 0.71
N ALA A 515 -8.52 0.97 0.96
CA ALA A 515 -9.84 0.73 0.39
C ALA A 515 -11.01 1.37 1.17
N PRO A 516 -10.79 2.55 1.75
CA PRO A 516 -10.22 2.75 3.08
C PRO A 516 -10.87 1.83 4.12
N ASP A 517 -10.03 1.08 4.84
CA ASP A 517 -10.45 0.34 6.03
C ASP A 517 -10.80 1.33 7.14
N ASN A 518 -12.02 1.24 7.69
CA ASN A 518 -12.45 2.12 8.78
C ASN A 518 -11.91 1.69 10.15
N CYS A 519 -11.30 0.50 10.27
CA CYS A 519 -10.54 0.07 11.44
C CYS A 519 -9.21 -0.62 11.05
N PRO A 520 -8.21 0.10 10.52
CA PRO A 520 -6.98 -0.48 9.92
C PRO A 520 -6.09 -1.36 10.81
N THR A 521 -6.44 -1.54 12.08
CA THR A 521 -5.66 -2.35 13.04
C THR A 521 -6.52 -3.33 13.83
N VAL A 522 -7.83 -3.37 13.59
CA VAL A 522 -8.79 -4.20 14.30
C VAL A 522 -9.68 -4.91 13.28
N PRO A 523 -9.55 -6.24 13.11
CA PRO A 523 -10.23 -6.95 12.03
C PRO A 523 -11.75 -6.79 12.04
N ASN A 524 -12.31 -6.22 10.98
CA ASN A 524 -13.74 -5.97 10.82
C ASN A 524 -14.16 -6.04 9.33
N SER A 525 -14.12 -7.25 8.78
CA SER A 525 -14.35 -7.50 7.36
C SER A 525 -15.71 -7.05 6.80
N ASP A 526 -16.69 -6.74 7.67
CA ASP A 526 -18.00 -6.19 7.31
C ASP A 526 -18.02 -4.66 7.25
N GLN A 527 -16.99 -3.99 7.78
CA GLN A 527 -16.79 -2.54 7.76
C GLN A 527 -17.99 -1.79 8.31
N ALA A 528 -18.63 -2.35 9.34
CA ALA A 528 -19.74 -1.70 10.03
C ALA A 528 -19.29 -0.36 10.63
N ASN A 529 -20.17 0.64 10.55
CA ASN A 529 -19.97 2.01 11.00
C ASN A 529 -21.37 2.62 11.16
N THR A 530 -21.85 2.66 12.40
CA THR A 530 -23.25 2.96 12.77
C THR A 530 -23.58 4.44 12.58
N ASP A 531 -22.70 5.33 13.01
CA ASP A 531 -22.89 6.78 13.00
C ASP A 531 -22.36 7.50 11.74
N GLY A 532 -21.61 6.79 10.88
CA GLY A 532 -21.01 7.27 9.65
C GLY A 532 -19.73 8.09 9.84
N ASP A 533 -19.05 7.99 10.99
CA ASP A 533 -17.86 8.78 11.29
C ASP A 533 -16.58 8.19 10.63
N SER A 534 -15.38 8.58 11.11
CA SER A 534 -14.12 8.10 10.55
C SER A 534 -13.65 6.73 11.05
N GLN A 535 -14.22 6.23 12.14
CA GLN A 535 -13.92 4.94 12.75
C GLN A 535 -15.03 3.94 12.41
N GLY A 536 -14.73 2.64 12.40
CA GLY A 536 -15.76 1.62 12.30
C GLY A 536 -16.16 1.09 13.67
N ASP A 537 -17.29 0.40 13.77
CA ASP A 537 -17.83 -0.13 15.03
C ASP A 537 -16.87 -1.06 15.80
N ALA A 538 -15.82 -1.56 15.13
CA ALA A 538 -14.85 -2.45 15.76
C ALA A 538 -13.76 -1.72 16.54
N CYS A 539 -13.55 -0.43 16.23
CA CYS A 539 -12.48 0.39 16.78
C CYS A 539 -12.97 1.75 17.26
N ASP A 540 -14.24 2.10 17.05
CA ASP A 540 -14.90 3.12 17.83
C ASP A 540 -15.21 2.59 19.25
N SER A 541 -15.34 3.52 20.19
CA SER A 541 -15.71 3.27 21.58
C SER A 541 -17.11 3.79 21.94
N ASP A 542 -17.72 4.50 20.99
CA ASP A 542 -19.03 5.15 21.04
C ASP A 542 -19.63 5.05 19.62
N ASP A 543 -20.18 3.88 19.31
CA ASP A 543 -20.54 3.46 17.95
C ASP A 543 -21.67 4.31 17.34
N ASP A 544 -22.56 4.89 18.15
CA ASP A 544 -23.66 5.76 17.73
C ASP A 544 -23.43 7.26 18.04
N ASN A 545 -22.32 7.60 18.69
CA ASN A 545 -21.89 8.96 19.00
C ASN A 545 -22.89 9.72 19.89
N ASP A 546 -23.55 9.02 20.82
CA ASP A 546 -24.45 9.60 21.82
C ASP A 546 -23.70 10.17 23.04
N GLY A 547 -22.39 9.95 23.16
CA GLY A 547 -21.53 10.43 24.23
C GLY A 547 -21.41 9.50 25.44
N LEU A 548 -22.01 8.32 25.39
CA LEU A 548 -21.75 7.18 26.27
C LEU A 548 -20.73 6.25 25.60
N THR A 549 -20.43 5.11 26.21
CA THR A 549 -19.50 4.14 25.62
C THR A 549 -20.20 2.80 25.53
N ASP A 550 -19.99 2.06 24.45
CA ASP A 550 -20.73 0.82 24.13
C ASP A 550 -20.70 -0.26 25.22
N SER A 551 -19.75 -0.16 26.16
CA SER A 551 -19.52 -1.18 27.18
C SER A 551 -20.40 -1.08 28.43
N PHE A 552 -20.87 0.13 28.76
CA PHE A 552 -21.79 0.51 29.84
C PHE A 552 -21.68 2.04 30.04
N PRO A 553 -22.78 2.80 30.22
CA PRO A 553 -24.15 2.34 30.44
C PRO A 553 -25.00 2.12 29.19
N ASP A 554 -24.42 2.29 28.00
CA ASP A 554 -25.12 2.19 26.73
C ASP A 554 -25.68 0.78 26.43
N ASN A 555 -27.00 0.69 26.29
CA ASN A 555 -27.80 -0.48 25.95
C ASN A 555 -28.16 -0.53 24.45
N CYS A 556 -27.95 0.55 23.72
CA CYS A 556 -28.35 0.72 22.32
C CYS A 556 -27.23 1.05 21.30
N PRO A 557 -25.96 0.63 21.48
CA PRO A 557 -24.80 1.17 20.73
C PRO A 557 -24.83 1.01 19.20
N ARG A 558 -25.66 0.11 18.64
CA ARG A 558 -25.61 -0.26 17.20
C ARG A 558 -26.95 -0.39 16.50
N ASN A 559 -28.06 -0.27 17.24
CA ASN A 559 -29.42 -0.38 16.68
C ASN A 559 -30.30 0.79 17.12
N GLY A 560 -29.68 1.85 17.63
CA GLY A 560 -30.32 3.06 18.10
C GLY A 560 -30.33 4.22 17.11
N GLU A 561 -30.85 5.35 17.58
CA GLU A 561 -30.60 6.65 16.97
C GLU A 561 -29.13 7.04 17.20
N PHE A 562 -28.53 7.74 16.24
CA PHE A 562 -27.11 8.08 16.26
C PHE A 562 -26.91 9.60 16.07
N ASN A 563 -25.72 10.11 16.39
CA ASN A 563 -25.34 11.52 16.32
C ASN A 563 -26.23 12.45 17.18
N TRP A 564 -26.48 12.06 18.42
CA TRP A 564 -27.17 12.89 19.42
C TRP A 564 -26.33 13.00 20.69
N THR A 565 -26.93 13.34 21.83
CA THR A 565 -26.19 13.38 23.09
C THR A 565 -27.08 12.86 24.18
N SER A 566 -26.71 11.75 24.80
CA SER A 566 -27.29 11.26 26.04
C SER A 566 -27.14 12.35 27.11
N SER A 567 -28.28 12.87 27.55
CA SER A 567 -28.31 13.99 28.48
C SER A 567 -29.54 13.97 29.37
N ARG A 568 -29.31 14.32 30.63
CA ARG A 568 -30.32 14.33 31.69
C ARG A 568 -30.34 15.66 32.44
N ASP A 569 -31.50 16.31 32.49
CA ASP A 569 -31.74 17.53 33.26
C ASP A 569 -32.85 17.35 34.31
N PHE A 570 -32.43 17.23 35.58
CA PHE A 570 -33.35 17.14 36.73
C PHE A 570 -34.18 18.40 37.00
N ASN A 571 -33.84 19.56 36.41
CA ASN A 571 -34.60 20.80 36.60
C ASN A 571 -35.63 21.03 35.50
N ASP A 572 -35.43 20.40 34.35
CA ASP A 572 -36.32 20.48 33.19
C ASP A 572 -36.39 19.09 32.54
N PRO A 573 -37.19 18.15 33.09
CA PRO A 573 -37.26 16.78 32.59
C PRO A 573 -37.58 16.70 31.10
N ALA A 574 -38.39 17.63 30.59
CA ALA A 574 -38.75 17.72 29.17
C ALA A 574 -37.57 18.09 28.25
N SER A 575 -36.41 18.46 28.82
CA SER A 575 -35.18 18.75 28.08
C SER A 575 -34.16 17.62 28.12
N SER A 576 -34.41 16.56 28.90
CA SER A 576 -33.62 15.33 28.87
C SER A 576 -33.87 14.60 27.55
N THR A 577 -32.82 13.94 27.06
CA THR A 577 -32.84 13.13 25.84
C THR A 577 -32.66 11.64 26.12
N ASP A 578 -32.23 11.31 27.33
CA ASP A 578 -32.00 9.96 27.88
C ASP A 578 -32.16 10.05 29.40
N TRP A 579 -33.31 9.62 29.94
CA TRP A 579 -33.69 9.86 31.34
C TRP A 579 -33.04 8.88 32.32
N ASP A 580 -32.94 7.61 31.99
CA ASP A 580 -32.31 6.62 32.85
C ASP A 580 -30.78 6.57 32.66
N ASN A 581 -30.27 7.17 31.57
CA ASN A 581 -28.88 7.24 31.14
C ASN A 581 -28.35 5.88 30.65
N ASP A 582 -29.16 5.15 29.90
CA ASP A 582 -28.78 3.87 29.28
C ASP A 582 -28.41 3.99 27.80
N GLY A 583 -28.32 5.19 27.24
CA GLY A 583 -27.91 5.42 25.85
C GLY A 583 -28.98 5.11 24.81
N CYS A 584 -30.20 4.77 25.23
CA CYS A 584 -31.35 4.68 24.35
C CYS A 584 -32.14 6.01 24.40
N LYS A 585 -32.64 6.48 23.26
CA LYS A 585 -33.25 7.81 23.18
C LYS A 585 -34.76 7.79 23.51
N ASP A 586 -35.17 8.43 24.62
CA ASP A 586 -36.56 8.58 25.11
C ASP A 586 -37.60 8.92 24.01
N ASP A 587 -37.26 9.79 23.07
CA ASP A 587 -38.23 10.37 22.11
C ASP A 587 -38.39 9.58 20.80
N SER A 588 -37.90 8.34 20.78
CA SER A 588 -37.76 7.53 19.57
C SER A 588 -38.54 6.21 19.67
N SER A 589 -38.28 5.26 18.78
CA SER A 589 -38.83 3.89 18.90
C SER A 589 -37.88 2.91 19.56
N GLU A 590 -36.75 3.43 20.03
CA GLU A 590 -35.64 2.68 20.60
C GLU A 590 -35.85 2.45 22.08
N ASP A 591 -36.19 3.50 22.80
CA ASP A 591 -36.58 3.47 24.20
C ASP A 591 -38.07 3.80 24.35
N THR A 592 -38.76 3.05 25.19
CA THR A 592 -40.20 3.22 25.47
C THR A 592 -40.52 3.00 26.97
N ASP A 593 -39.49 3.01 27.80
CA ASP A 593 -39.49 2.80 29.24
C ASP A 593 -38.42 3.73 29.84
N ASP A 594 -38.74 5.04 29.86
CA ASP A 594 -37.82 6.15 30.11
C ASP A 594 -37.08 6.04 31.46
N ASP A 595 -37.57 5.28 32.45
CA ASP A 595 -36.88 5.05 33.73
C ASP A 595 -36.48 3.60 34.04
N ASN A 596 -36.69 2.71 33.07
CA ASN A 596 -36.22 1.33 33.00
C ASN A 596 -36.69 0.45 34.17
N ASP A 597 -37.93 0.67 34.61
CA ASP A 597 -38.56 -0.08 35.69
C ASP A 597 -39.30 -1.35 35.19
N GLY A 598 -39.44 -1.49 33.86
CA GLY A 598 -40.08 -2.63 33.20
C GLY A 598 -41.56 -2.41 32.84
N VAL A 599 -42.13 -1.24 33.10
CA VAL A 599 -43.44 -0.78 32.64
C VAL A 599 -43.22 0.23 31.50
N LEU A 600 -43.99 0.10 30.41
CA LEU A 600 -43.83 1.01 29.28
C LEU A 600 -44.44 2.37 29.59
N ASP A 601 -43.89 3.47 29.07
CA ASP A 601 -44.37 4.85 29.31
C ASP A 601 -45.88 5.05 29.02
N VAL A 602 -46.44 4.22 28.13
CA VAL A 602 -47.85 4.27 27.74
C VAL A 602 -48.80 3.65 28.77
N ASP A 603 -48.26 2.76 29.60
CA ASP A 603 -48.93 2.03 30.67
C ASP A 603 -48.42 2.46 32.06
N ASP A 604 -47.51 3.46 32.12
CA ASP A 604 -46.87 3.98 33.32
C ASP A 604 -47.45 5.36 33.74
N SER A 605 -47.87 5.50 35.00
CA SER A 605 -48.36 6.74 35.60
C SER A 605 -47.25 7.74 35.96
N CYS A 606 -46.05 7.24 36.19
CA CYS A 606 -44.83 8.00 36.42
C CYS A 606 -43.69 7.48 35.54
N PRO A 607 -43.76 7.70 34.20
CA PRO A 607 -42.73 7.27 33.22
C PRO A 607 -41.31 7.78 33.49
N ARG A 608 -41.15 8.64 34.49
CA ARG A 608 -39.90 9.28 34.86
C ARG A 608 -39.81 9.34 36.37
N THR A 609 -39.01 8.47 36.95
CA THR A 609 -38.70 8.48 38.38
C THR A 609 -38.30 9.87 38.88
N SER A 610 -38.95 10.33 39.94
CA SER A 610 -38.62 11.58 40.63
C SER A 610 -37.32 11.46 41.47
N TYR A 611 -36.77 10.25 41.59
CA TYR A 611 -35.60 9.95 42.42
C TYR A 611 -34.28 10.35 41.73
N SER A 612 -33.35 10.93 42.50
CA SER A 612 -32.05 11.40 41.97
C SER A 612 -30.87 10.86 42.80
N PRO A 613 -29.94 10.07 42.20
CA PRO A 613 -29.97 9.57 40.82
C PRO A 613 -31.09 8.53 40.60
N PRO A 614 -31.65 8.38 39.37
CA PRO A 614 -32.64 7.36 39.01
C PRO A 614 -32.20 5.98 39.47
N ARG A 615 -33.17 5.09 39.74
CA ARG A 615 -32.89 3.76 40.33
C ARG A 615 -32.70 2.75 39.21
N PRO A 616 -31.47 2.49 38.72
CA PRO A 616 -31.25 1.67 37.53
C PRO A 616 -31.36 0.17 37.82
N THR A 617 -32.00 -0.19 38.94
CA THR A 617 -32.13 -1.58 39.42
C THR A 617 -33.48 -1.84 40.08
N TRP A 618 -34.29 -0.81 40.28
CA TRP A 618 -35.66 -1.03 40.71
C TRP A 618 -36.45 -1.44 39.47
N VAL A 619 -37.35 -2.38 39.66
CA VAL A 619 -38.28 -2.82 38.63
C VAL A 619 -39.63 -2.94 39.30
N SER A 620 -40.69 -2.55 38.60
CA SER A 620 -42.06 -2.73 39.08
C SER A 620 -42.31 -4.20 39.42
N ASP A 621 -42.75 -4.43 40.65
CA ASP A 621 -43.19 -5.74 41.11
C ASP A 621 -44.30 -5.60 42.15
N SER A 622 -45.10 -6.65 42.29
CA SER A 622 -46.28 -6.67 43.17
C SER A 622 -45.97 -6.53 44.68
N THR A 623 -44.73 -6.23 45.06
CA THR A 623 -44.33 -5.96 46.45
C THR A 623 -43.90 -4.53 46.69
N THR A 624 -43.61 -3.76 45.63
CA THR A 624 -43.18 -2.37 45.71
C THR A 624 -43.86 -1.42 44.71
N ASP A 625 -44.74 -1.97 43.87
CA ASP A 625 -45.72 -1.31 43.01
C ASP A 625 -46.99 -2.20 43.08
N ASN A 626 -47.94 -1.80 43.92
CA ASN A 626 -49.05 -2.68 44.33
C ASN A 626 -50.22 -2.67 43.34
N ASP A 627 -50.49 -1.57 42.65
CA ASP A 627 -51.50 -1.50 41.58
C ASP A 627 -50.93 -1.82 40.18
N GLY A 628 -49.61 -1.79 40.04
CA GLY A 628 -48.88 -2.16 38.84
C GLY A 628 -48.83 -1.04 37.81
N ASP A 629 -48.90 0.21 38.23
CA ASP A 629 -48.96 1.39 37.36
C ASP A 629 -47.59 2.00 37.02
N GLY A 630 -46.49 1.35 37.41
CA GLY A 630 -45.10 1.82 37.21
C GLY A 630 -44.58 2.70 38.35
N CYS A 631 -45.44 3.10 39.28
CA CYS A 631 -45.04 3.92 40.40
C CYS A 631 -44.64 3.12 41.63
N ARG A 632 -43.50 3.49 42.19
CA ARG A 632 -43.03 2.86 43.42
C ARG A 632 -43.78 3.40 44.63
N ASP A 633 -44.52 2.53 45.29
CA ASP A 633 -45.33 2.79 46.50
C ASP A 633 -44.63 3.74 47.50
N SER A 634 -43.36 3.45 47.78
CA SER A 634 -42.70 4.07 48.94
C SER A 634 -42.37 5.56 48.79
N ASP A 635 -42.34 6.09 47.56
CA ASP A 635 -41.89 7.46 47.31
C ASP A 635 -42.30 8.14 46.00
N GLU A 636 -42.93 7.44 45.06
CA GLU A 636 -43.29 7.99 43.73
C GLU A 636 -44.78 7.91 43.46
N ASP A 637 -45.40 6.88 44.03
CA ASP A 637 -46.84 6.74 44.11
C ASP A 637 -47.41 7.51 45.33
N THR A 638 -48.64 7.97 45.20
CA THR A 638 -49.42 8.57 46.27
C THR A 638 -50.78 7.88 46.48
N ASP A 639 -51.08 6.84 45.71
CA ASP A 639 -52.32 6.05 45.70
C ASP A 639 -51.93 4.57 45.44
N ASP A 640 -51.26 3.94 46.40
CA ASP A 640 -50.56 2.63 46.29
C ASP A 640 -51.46 1.47 45.77
N ASP A 641 -52.79 1.61 45.76
CA ASP A 641 -53.70 0.59 45.21
C ASP A 641 -54.58 1.06 44.04
N GLY A 642 -54.44 2.32 43.61
CA GLY A 642 -55.08 2.88 42.43
C GLY A 642 -56.61 2.96 42.51
N ASP A 643 -57.19 3.02 43.72
CA ASP A 643 -58.64 3.09 43.91
C ASP A 643 -59.22 4.52 43.86
N GLY A 644 -58.33 5.52 43.84
CA GLY A 644 -58.64 6.95 43.76
C GLY A 644 -58.61 7.69 45.10
N PHE A 645 -58.18 7.03 46.19
CA PHE A 645 -57.94 7.64 47.48
C PHE A 645 -56.43 7.72 47.77
N GLU A 646 -55.86 8.93 47.80
CA GLU A 646 -54.43 9.10 48.14
C GLU A 646 -54.10 8.48 49.52
N ASP A 647 -52.94 7.85 49.69
CA ASP A 647 -52.53 7.12 50.92
C ASP A 647 -52.62 7.97 52.19
N ALA A 648 -52.43 9.28 52.04
CA ALA A 648 -52.51 10.23 53.15
C ALA A 648 -53.94 10.42 53.68
N ALA A 649 -54.93 10.07 52.86
CA ALA A 649 -56.36 10.14 53.13
C ALA A 649 -57.04 8.75 53.20
N ASP A 650 -56.38 7.70 52.71
CA ASP A 650 -56.87 6.32 52.76
C ASP A 650 -56.51 5.61 54.10
N ASP A 651 -57.50 4.98 54.72
CA ASP A 651 -57.31 4.13 55.91
C ASP A 651 -56.85 2.70 55.55
N CYS A 652 -56.96 2.29 54.29
CA CYS A 652 -56.55 1.01 53.71
C CYS A 652 -55.62 1.11 52.47
N PRO A 653 -54.49 1.85 52.51
CA PRO A 653 -53.74 2.29 51.31
C PRO A 653 -53.24 1.22 50.33
N THR A 654 -53.27 -0.06 50.68
CA THR A 654 -52.74 -1.14 49.83
C THR A 654 -53.83 -2.14 49.43
N VAL A 655 -55.10 -1.78 49.58
CA VAL A 655 -56.26 -2.66 49.42
C VAL A 655 -57.42 -1.91 48.78
N VAL A 656 -57.51 -2.02 47.46
CA VAL A 656 -58.55 -1.41 46.62
C VAL A 656 -59.92 -1.36 47.28
N GLY A 657 -60.40 -0.14 47.54
CA GLY A 657 -61.66 0.15 48.18
C GLY A 657 -62.51 1.18 47.45
N THR A 658 -63.69 1.46 47.99
CA THR A 658 -64.55 2.55 47.48
C THR A 658 -65.30 3.29 48.60
N SER A 659 -65.04 2.95 49.87
CA SER A 659 -65.78 3.51 51.00
C SER A 659 -65.46 4.99 51.20
N THR A 660 -66.49 5.78 51.50
CA THR A 660 -66.36 7.21 51.84
C THR A 660 -66.84 7.52 53.26
N LEU A 661 -67.39 6.53 53.96
CA LEU A 661 -67.88 6.60 55.32
C LEU A 661 -67.29 5.47 56.16
N GLY A 662 -67.03 5.74 57.44
CA GLY A 662 -66.38 4.78 58.33
C GLY A 662 -64.86 4.87 58.21
N THR A 663 -64.23 3.82 57.66
CA THR A 663 -62.83 3.87 57.22
C THR A 663 -62.81 4.20 55.74
N GLU A 664 -62.22 5.34 55.36
CA GLU A 664 -62.21 5.84 53.97
C GLU A 664 -61.21 5.04 53.12
N GLY A 665 -61.50 4.81 51.83
CA GLY A 665 -60.64 4.04 50.89
C GLY A 665 -60.54 2.52 51.15
N CYS A 666 -61.34 1.99 52.07
CA CYS A 666 -61.40 0.54 52.32
C CYS A 666 -62.47 -0.16 51.46
N ILE A 667 -62.40 -1.50 51.42
CA ILE A 667 -63.40 -2.35 50.76
C ILE A 667 -64.82 -1.99 51.23
N ASP A 668 -65.71 -1.72 50.26
CA ASP A 668 -67.16 -1.58 50.39
C ASP A 668 -67.82 -2.62 49.48
N SER A 669 -68.18 -3.76 50.07
CA SER A 669 -68.64 -4.94 49.33
C SER A 669 -70.05 -4.81 48.73
N ASP A 670 -70.88 -3.89 49.22
CA ASP A 670 -72.26 -3.73 48.77
C ASP A 670 -72.60 -2.35 48.15
N GLY A 671 -71.65 -1.41 48.19
CA GLY A 671 -71.67 -0.12 47.52
C GLY A 671 -72.49 0.93 48.24
N ASP A 672 -72.71 0.79 49.55
CA ASP A 672 -73.51 1.70 50.37
C ASP A 672 -72.76 2.89 50.96
N MET A 673 -71.48 3.01 50.60
CA MET A 673 -70.48 4.01 51.01
C MET A 673 -69.77 3.69 52.33
N TRP A 674 -70.24 2.72 53.13
CA TRP A 674 -69.55 2.32 54.35
C TRP A 674 -68.55 1.20 54.07
N SER A 675 -67.45 1.21 54.83
CA SER A 675 -66.46 0.14 54.71
C SER A 675 -66.91 -1.14 55.41
N ASP A 676 -66.52 -2.30 54.87
CA ASP A 676 -66.81 -3.62 55.43
C ASP A 676 -66.38 -3.78 56.90
N THR A 677 -65.37 -3.02 57.34
CA THR A 677 -64.85 -3.08 58.71
C THR A 677 -65.68 -2.27 59.71
N THR A 678 -66.48 -1.32 59.22
CA THR A 678 -67.34 -0.45 60.02
C THR A 678 -68.82 -0.64 59.76
N ASP A 679 -69.16 -1.40 58.73
CA ASP A 679 -70.48 -1.91 58.43
C ASP A 679 -70.76 -3.20 59.23
N ASP A 680 -71.87 -3.20 59.97
CA ASP A 680 -72.34 -4.36 60.72
C ASP A 680 -73.08 -5.39 59.82
N CYS A 681 -73.41 -4.99 58.60
CA CYS A 681 -74.08 -5.74 57.54
C CYS A 681 -73.35 -5.63 56.16
N PRO A 682 -72.05 -5.97 56.06
CA PRO A 682 -71.12 -5.66 54.93
C PRO A 682 -71.43 -6.34 53.58
N THR A 683 -72.64 -6.85 53.37
CA THR A 683 -73.07 -7.45 52.10
C THR A 683 -74.52 -7.06 51.75
N GLU A 684 -75.13 -6.19 52.55
CA GLU A 684 -76.51 -5.75 52.44
C GLU A 684 -76.60 -4.22 52.55
N PHE A 685 -76.65 -3.55 51.40
CA PHE A 685 -76.74 -2.09 51.29
C PHE A 685 -77.69 -1.48 52.32
N GLY A 686 -77.18 -0.56 53.13
CA GLY A 686 -77.97 0.19 54.09
C GLY A 686 -77.41 1.57 54.39
N ASN A 687 -77.97 2.20 55.41
CA ASN A 687 -77.63 3.58 55.79
C ASN A 687 -78.00 3.90 57.25
N SER A 688 -78.23 2.86 58.07
CA SER A 688 -78.48 3.03 59.49
C SER A 688 -77.24 3.61 60.19
N THR A 689 -77.44 4.46 61.20
CA THR A 689 -76.35 5.17 61.91
C THR A 689 -76.52 5.21 63.42
N GLU A 690 -77.61 4.65 63.95
CA GLU A 690 -77.97 4.67 65.37
C GLU A 690 -78.16 3.24 65.91
N GLY A 691 -77.98 3.08 67.22
CA GLY A 691 -78.24 1.80 67.89
C GLY A 691 -77.09 0.78 67.86
N GLY A 692 -75.95 1.11 67.26
CA GLY A 692 -74.76 0.25 67.21
C GLY A 692 -74.86 -0.89 66.20
N LEU A 693 -75.73 -0.73 65.20
CA LEU A 693 -75.75 -1.46 63.95
C LEU A 693 -75.64 -0.40 62.85
N ASN A 694 -74.42 -0.11 62.41
CA ASN A 694 -74.18 0.86 61.34
C ASN A 694 -74.33 0.19 59.98
N ALA A 695 -74.79 0.95 58.98
CA ALA A 695 -74.86 0.58 57.56
C ALA A 695 -75.74 -0.64 57.22
N CYS A 696 -76.46 -1.21 58.17
CA CYS A 696 -77.53 -2.16 57.88
C CYS A 696 -78.77 -1.48 57.23
N PRO A 697 -79.61 -2.24 56.51
CA PRO A 697 -80.84 -1.74 55.89
C PRO A 697 -81.75 -1.01 56.89
N ASP A 698 -82.17 0.21 56.55
CA ASP A 698 -83.17 1.01 57.28
C ASP A 698 -84.24 1.50 56.28
N MET A 699 -85.27 0.68 56.09
CA MET A 699 -86.30 0.94 55.10
C MET A 699 -87.30 2.02 55.56
N ASP A 700 -87.38 2.32 56.85
CA ASP A 700 -88.29 3.34 57.40
C ASP A 700 -87.64 4.71 57.65
N GLY A 701 -86.30 4.77 57.59
CA GLY A 701 -85.47 5.97 57.59
C GLY A 701 -85.40 6.66 58.95
N ASP A 702 -85.60 5.92 60.05
CA ASP A 702 -85.57 6.46 61.40
C ASP A 702 -84.16 6.49 62.04
N GLY A 703 -83.17 5.93 61.34
CA GLY A 703 -81.75 5.86 61.71
C GLY A 703 -81.33 4.52 62.33
N TRP A 704 -82.27 3.63 62.67
CA TRP A 704 -82.01 2.31 63.26
C TRP A 704 -82.14 1.19 62.21
N ALA A 705 -81.30 0.16 62.32
CA ALA A 705 -81.37 -1.00 61.43
C ALA A 705 -82.69 -1.81 61.56
N ASP A 706 -83.15 -2.38 60.44
CA ASP A 706 -84.32 -3.27 60.32
C ASP A 706 -84.06 -4.68 60.93
N SER A 707 -83.77 -4.74 62.23
CA SER A 707 -83.72 -5.94 63.11
C SER A 707 -82.75 -7.09 62.82
#